data_AF-A0A510KFI4-F1
#
_entry.id   AF-A0A510KFI4-F1
#
_cell.length_a   1.000
_cell.length_b   1.000
_cell.length_c   1.000
_cell.angle_alpha   90.00
_cell.angle_beta   90.00
_cell.angle_gamma   90.00
#
_symmetry.space_group_name_H-M   'P 1'
#
loop_
_entity.id
_entity.type
_entity.pdbx_description
1 polymer ?
#
loop_
_entity_poly.entity_id
_entity_poly.type
_entity_poly.pdbx_seq_one_letter_code
_entity_poly.pdbx_strand_id
1 'polypeptide(L)'
;MFLLTGTIGIEDNLFLAQTTDTAIENQIKQINTSVHNFEQNLKKTKDKNNKSIKQSNLELIQLMEQGDHVIKSTWSNWQYATGENYNDWQGTYKGFGDKNEKYPYEGIFERSLNIYERFVSPSSENYNLLGRSKKLASATGMANGYGLTNINVATEPLIGFEISAEINPRNINKPPITISDKTAITPTLPTPISFTPPKPIIKLPVLPNLPKPPSFNIKLGSFCNGMSGGCRSYGTDGGQYNYGTPNTIGIPRTYTVGTIFNLINSITLNDNNPSLTHGWASDFGGYSALFYAYFDVLNQRINGTALLNGNLTITSVNPVQSDASLSSYNKQKFLVGGSRIATLDNVRGGTLKNNATINLIGPLTIGFEVQSDKFFGNDAKTRTLENDGIITDEGEKNSIELDGLLAKGTGTTMLELAPGLGGPAKIKVSRTSEGFTGYKTGLIMTYEQDDTLSDSKYILKNNNIIKFTGEKSIGIQVFAPGSPSRVEVSNTNNSSITLGGIESYGMKWSSRVADNSTMDNSGTLKISGDAGTKLLPNGTAQIRDSLSSGIAVIEDSSSGSGSSAIRAYNGKVTNNGVINVSGGKGNTGMVLVVNAADDVTNTSNGTINVNSAAGRQNIAMRVDKGSVPTDAPGTPKAINGGNIYLDGDSSIGIVGTNADVKNTGNIETTTSKTIINGIGMATRGGVLENSGTINLKGSGVSSNIGVYMVKGTSNPSGTLASTSIIKVKGDDSTGALISNGTLNYGGNITAEGNGVSGLIIGDNASNTTNATITNNGLITVNNGTAAAGIYTYTDNSSGTPVTVKKGSYGIVVGKNSKLISDGTNNINVNIDVKGTESIGLYAGENAKLEVKDHTVNANDGAVNYDADKNATLTLKGTGTAHTGKKSLLFYLGENGTGKISLGNTMNVTIEGGTTPAERGNAFYYVGNGTTFGATEISNWAKNNFGDGKTSTLGNLNLTMNAGSRLFIAQNTGMNLSDTTGVTISSATGANIIGTDYKTFMLYLSKLTINQDVDLNNTTDGYNHLEIANSSITNAANKTMTGIQANDVAMAQENNKSLYARNKVTLANEGNINLSGTTSTGIYAKFGELHNRATGVITIANKSTAMYGIGDSLLENAGKITVGTNSIAMYSEGSTTQAMKNNGTIELPQTDSVAMSYKPDSTLSSGTVLENAGNYS
;
A
#
# COMPACT_ATOMS: atom_id res chain seq x y z
N MET A 1 3.78 32.44 -31.19
CA MET A 1 3.68 33.91 -31.08
C MET A 1 2.46 34.33 -31.89
N PHE A 2 1.25 34.06 -31.39
CA PHE A 2 0.37 34.86 -30.51
C PHE A 2 -0.30 36.05 -31.22
N LEU A 3 -1.59 35.90 -31.53
CA LEU A 3 -2.48 36.99 -31.90
C LEU A 3 -3.85 36.81 -31.22
N LEU A 4 -4.22 37.90 -30.51
CA LEU A 4 -5.55 38.49 -30.34
C LEU A 4 -6.62 37.84 -29.44
N THR A 5 -6.82 38.55 -28.33
CA THR A 5 -8.02 38.73 -27.51
C THR A 5 -9.25 39.19 -28.30
N GLY A 6 -10.45 38.80 -27.86
CA GLY A 6 -11.68 39.54 -28.19
C GLY A 6 -12.97 38.72 -28.14
N THR A 7 -13.68 38.81 -27.01
CA THR A 7 -15.05 38.36 -26.73
C THR A 7 -16.09 38.70 -27.79
N ILE A 8 -16.90 37.71 -28.20
CA ILE A 8 -18.28 37.89 -28.69
C ILE A 8 -19.13 36.73 -28.15
N GLY A 9 -20.25 37.04 -27.51
CA GLY A 9 -21.24 36.08 -27.04
C GLY A 9 -22.06 35.50 -28.20
N ILE A 10 -22.36 34.21 -28.09
CA ILE A 10 -23.42 33.55 -28.86
C ILE A 10 -24.29 32.84 -27.83
N GLU A 11 -25.49 33.40 -27.61
CA GLU A 11 -26.63 32.65 -27.13
C GLU A 11 -27.00 31.68 -28.25
N ASP A 12 -26.75 30.38 -28.08
CA ASP A 12 -27.44 29.36 -28.85
C ASP A 12 -27.72 28.13 -27.99
N ASN A 13 -29.02 27.88 -27.83
CA ASN A 13 -29.62 26.71 -27.21
C ASN A 13 -29.15 25.43 -27.93
N LEU A 14 -28.18 24.72 -27.37
CA LEU A 14 -27.57 23.56 -28.03
C LEU A 14 -28.23 22.20 -27.74
N PHE A 15 -29.37 22.15 -27.04
CA PHE A 15 -30.11 20.89 -26.85
C PHE A 15 -31.62 21.08 -26.87
N LEU A 16 -32.18 21.23 -28.07
CA LEU A 16 -33.59 20.95 -28.33
C LEU A 16 -33.68 19.88 -29.43
N ALA A 17 -33.41 18.63 -29.04
CA ALA A 17 -33.97 17.49 -29.76
C ALA A 17 -35.38 17.27 -29.18
N GLN A 18 -36.42 17.69 -29.91
CA GLN A 18 -37.80 17.33 -29.57
C GLN A 18 -37.95 15.81 -29.67
N THR A 19 -38.15 15.14 -28.53
CA THR A 19 -38.55 13.73 -28.47
C THR A 19 -40.01 13.67 -28.02
N THR A 20 -40.82 12.81 -28.64
CA THR A 20 -42.24 12.61 -28.27
C THR A 20 -42.42 11.66 -27.07
N ASP A 21 -41.32 11.27 -26.42
CA ASP A 21 -41.30 10.31 -25.31
C ASP A 21 -41.19 11.04 -23.97
N THR A 22 -42.30 11.08 -23.24
CA THR A 22 -42.45 11.80 -21.96
C THR A 22 -41.44 11.32 -20.89
N ALA A 23 -40.93 10.09 -20.98
CA ALA A 23 -39.91 9.57 -20.07
C ALA A 23 -38.53 10.18 -20.33
N ILE A 24 -38.17 10.34 -21.61
CA ILE A 24 -36.90 10.95 -22.04
C ILE A 24 -36.91 12.45 -21.74
N GLU A 25 -38.03 13.12 -21.98
CA GLU A 25 -38.18 14.55 -21.69
C GLU A 25 -38.06 14.86 -20.18
N ASN A 26 -38.59 13.97 -19.33
CA ASN A 26 -38.43 14.05 -17.88
C ASN A 26 -36.98 13.77 -17.43
N GLN A 27 -36.28 12.82 -18.05
CA GLN A 27 -34.85 12.60 -17.79
C GLN A 27 -34.00 13.79 -18.20
N ILE A 28 -34.27 14.40 -19.36
CA ILE A 28 -33.58 15.61 -19.82
C ILE A 28 -33.84 16.78 -18.85
N LYS A 29 -35.08 16.96 -18.37
CA LYS A 29 -35.39 17.95 -17.32
C LYS A 29 -34.65 17.68 -16.01
N GLN A 30 -34.56 16.42 -15.57
CA GLN A 30 -33.83 16.05 -14.35
C GLN A 30 -32.32 16.27 -14.51
N ILE A 31 -31.75 15.92 -15.65
CA ILE A 31 -30.33 16.14 -15.96
C ILE A 31 -30.03 17.64 -15.99
N ASN A 32 -30.84 18.44 -16.69
CA ASN A 32 -30.66 19.89 -16.74
C ASN A 32 -30.81 20.53 -15.36
N THR A 33 -31.73 20.05 -14.52
CA THR A 33 -31.87 20.51 -13.14
C THR A 33 -30.64 20.12 -12.30
N SER A 34 -30.09 18.91 -12.49
CA SER A 34 -28.89 18.44 -11.80
C SER A 34 -27.64 19.21 -12.23
N VAL A 35 -27.49 19.50 -13.52
CA VAL A 35 -26.42 20.35 -14.07
C VAL A 35 -26.54 21.77 -13.52
N HIS A 36 -27.74 22.35 -13.49
CA HIS A 36 -27.95 23.69 -12.93
C HIS A 36 -27.67 23.76 -11.43
N ASN A 37 -28.06 22.72 -10.67
CA ASN A 37 -27.72 22.59 -9.26
C ASN A 37 -26.21 22.42 -9.05
N PHE A 38 -25.54 21.68 -9.92
CA PHE A 38 -24.08 21.53 -9.90
C PHE A 38 -23.38 22.86 -10.18
N GLU A 39 -23.83 23.64 -11.17
CA GLU A 39 -23.32 24.98 -11.44
C GLU A 39 -23.54 25.94 -10.27
N GLN A 40 -24.72 25.93 -9.64
CA GLN A 40 -24.98 26.72 -8.45
C GLN A 40 -24.09 26.31 -7.28
N ASN A 41 -23.84 25.01 -7.09
CA ASN A 41 -22.94 24.50 -6.07
C ASN A 41 -21.48 24.84 -6.38
N LEU A 42 -21.07 24.81 -7.64
CA LEU A 42 -19.74 25.24 -8.09
C LEU A 42 -19.56 26.74 -7.88
N LYS A 43 -20.58 27.55 -8.15
CA LYS A 43 -20.58 28.99 -7.90
C LYS A 43 -20.53 29.30 -6.40
N LYS A 44 -21.35 28.64 -5.58
CA LYS A 44 -21.27 28.72 -4.11
C LYS A 44 -19.90 28.27 -3.57
N THR A 45 -19.30 27.24 -4.16
CA THR A 45 -17.96 26.76 -3.77
C THR A 45 -16.88 27.74 -4.19
N LYS A 46 -16.97 28.33 -5.39
CA LYS A 46 -16.09 29.43 -5.82
C LYS A 46 -16.27 30.67 -4.96
N ASP A 47 -17.48 31.01 -4.55
CA ASP A 47 -17.76 32.13 -3.65
C ASP A 47 -17.26 31.87 -2.23
N LYS A 48 -17.39 30.63 -1.72
CA LYS A 48 -16.78 30.21 -0.45
C LYS A 48 -15.26 30.19 -0.52
N ASN A 49 -14.66 29.68 -1.60
CA ASN A 49 -13.21 29.71 -1.81
C ASN A 49 -12.73 31.15 -1.96
N ASN A 50 -13.45 32.03 -2.66
CA ASN A 50 -13.13 33.44 -2.74
C ASN A 50 -13.28 34.15 -1.39
N LYS A 51 -14.29 33.81 -0.58
CA LYS A 51 -14.40 34.29 0.80
C LYS A 51 -13.24 33.78 1.67
N SER A 52 -12.86 32.51 1.52
CA SER A 52 -11.74 31.91 2.24
C SER A 52 -10.40 32.51 1.80
N ILE A 53 -10.19 32.76 0.50
CA ILE A 53 -9.02 33.45 -0.03
C ILE A 53 -9.00 34.91 0.42
N LYS A 54 -10.15 35.60 0.48
CA LYS A 54 -10.25 36.94 1.05
C LYS A 54 -9.98 36.95 2.56
N GLN A 55 -10.43 35.93 3.30
CA GLN A 55 -10.17 35.76 4.73
C GLN A 55 -8.69 35.44 4.99
N SER A 56 -8.09 34.54 4.22
CA SER A 56 -6.65 34.23 4.28
C SER A 56 -5.80 35.41 3.80
N ASN A 57 -6.26 36.20 2.83
CA ASN A 57 -5.63 37.47 2.47
C ASN A 57 -5.81 38.52 3.58
N LEU A 58 -6.91 38.52 4.33
CA LEU A 58 -7.10 39.37 5.51
C LEU A 58 -6.19 38.93 6.67
N GLU A 59 -5.99 37.63 6.89
CA GLU A 59 -4.99 37.12 7.84
C GLU A 59 -3.56 37.45 7.38
N LEU A 60 -3.26 37.37 6.08
CA LEU A 60 -1.98 37.78 5.52
C LEU A 60 -1.78 39.30 5.61
N ILE A 61 -2.83 40.10 5.38
CA ILE A 61 -2.83 41.56 5.56
C ILE A 61 -2.70 41.92 7.05
N GLN A 62 -3.35 41.21 7.97
CA GLN A 62 -3.21 41.41 9.42
C GLN A 62 -1.82 41.00 9.92
N LEU A 63 -1.20 39.99 9.31
CA LEU A 63 0.18 39.58 9.56
C LEU A 63 1.21 40.52 8.91
N MET A 64 0.82 41.27 7.85
CA MET A 64 1.61 42.39 7.31
C MET A 64 1.33 43.72 8.06
N GLU A 65 0.15 43.93 8.63
CA GLU A 65 -0.23 45.11 9.44
C GLU A 65 0.34 45.08 10.87
N GLN A 66 0.81 43.92 11.36
CA GLN A 66 1.67 43.85 12.56
C GLN A 66 3.16 44.04 12.23
N GLY A 67 3.50 44.30 10.97
CA GLY A 67 4.87 44.47 10.48
C GLY A 67 5.04 45.69 9.60
N ASP A 68 4.75 46.90 10.10
CA ASP A 68 5.37 48.14 9.62
C ASP A 68 5.23 49.30 10.63
N HIS A 69 6.12 49.34 11.63
CA HIS A 69 6.59 50.61 12.19
C HIS A 69 7.70 51.16 11.30
N VAL A 70 7.36 51.59 10.08
CA VAL A 70 8.28 52.36 9.22
C VAL A 70 7.50 53.46 8.51
N ILE A 71 7.56 54.67 9.06
CA ILE A 71 7.17 55.88 8.36
C ILE A 71 8.21 56.12 7.26
N LYS A 72 7.81 56.00 5.98
CA LYS A 72 8.59 56.56 4.88
C LYS A 72 8.02 57.92 4.49
N SER A 73 8.77 58.97 4.83
CA SER A 73 8.57 60.31 4.27
C SER A 73 8.80 60.25 2.76
N THR A 74 7.85 60.74 1.95
CA THR A 74 8.08 60.90 0.51
C THR A 74 9.09 62.04 0.25
N TRP A 75 9.87 61.93 -0.82
CA TRP A 75 10.96 62.85 -1.21
C TRP A 75 10.52 64.32 -1.33
N SER A 76 9.23 64.57 -1.55
CA SER A 76 8.62 65.90 -1.58
C SER A 76 8.60 66.63 -0.23
N ASN A 77 8.59 65.92 0.91
CA ASN A 77 8.52 66.55 2.24
C ASN A 77 9.87 67.10 2.72
N TRP A 78 11.00 66.61 2.19
CA TRP A 78 12.32 67.14 2.51
C TRP A 78 12.64 68.42 1.72
N GLN A 79 12.05 68.59 0.53
CA GLN A 79 12.39 69.71 -0.35
C GLN A 79 11.61 71.01 -0.05
N TYR A 80 10.44 70.92 0.61
CA TYR A 80 9.57 72.09 0.86
C TYR A 80 9.15 72.30 2.32
N ALA A 81 9.61 71.47 3.27
CA ALA A 81 9.37 71.62 4.72
C ALA A 81 7.89 71.89 5.10
N THR A 82 6.93 71.22 4.45
CA THR A 82 5.50 71.52 4.60
C THR A 82 4.79 70.79 5.75
N GLY A 83 5.47 69.90 6.50
CA GLY A 83 5.06 69.52 7.87
C GLY A 83 3.66 68.94 8.11
N GLU A 84 2.96 68.39 7.12
CA GLU A 84 1.60 67.86 7.29
C GLU A 84 1.49 66.37 6.92
N ASN A 85 0.96 65.55 7.84
CA ASN A 85 0.53 64.18 7.57
C ASN A 85 -0.97 64.08 7.89
N TYR A 86 -1.76 63.64 6.90
CA TYR A 86 -3.20 63.39 7.03
C TYR A 86 -3.45 61.87 7.17
N ASN A 87 -4.52 61.47 7.85
CA ASN A 87 -5.04 60.09 7.75
C ASN A 87 -6.09 60.01 6.62
N ASP A 88 -6.38 58.79 6.16
CA ASP A 88 -7.29 58.53 5.03
C ASP A 88 -8.77 58.84 5.29
N TRP A 89 -9.12 59.48 6.41
CA TRP A 89 -10.47 59.99 6.70
C TRP A 89 -10.52 61.51 6.90
N GLN A 90 -9.59 62.26 6.29
CA GLN A 90 -9.60 63.74 6.24
C GLN A 90 -9.80 64.43 7.60
N GLY A 91 -9.28 63.84 8.68
CA GLY A 91 -9.25 64.46 10.00
C GLY A 91 -7.83 64.64 10.51
N THR A 92 -7.50 65.84 10.98
CA THR A 92 -6.22 66.15 11.63
C THR A 92 -6.07 65.34 12.92
N TYR A 93 -4.89 64.73 13.12
CA TYR A 93 -4.59 63.88 14.28
C TYR A 93 -4.71 64.65 15.60
N LYS A 94 -5.40 64.08 16.60
CA LYS A 94 -5.60 64.68 17.93
C LYS A 94 -4.24 64.94 18.61
N GLY A 95 -3.89 66.22 18.75
CA GLY A 95 -2.64 66.67 19.37
C GLY A 95 -1.97 67.88 18.71
N PHE A 96 -2.48 68.36 17.58
CA PHE A 96 -2.00 69.59 16.92
C PHE A 96 -3.12 70.62 16.80
N GLY A 97 -3.07 71.67 17.62
CA GLY A 97 -4.02 72.80 17.53
C GLY A 97 -3.85 73.94 18.54
N ASP A 98 -3.08 73.78 19.61
CA ASP A 98 -3.14 74.68 20.78
C ASP A 98 -1.81 75.40 21.09
N LYS A 99 -0.95 75.59 20.08
CA LYS A 99 0.37 76.23 20.26
C LYS A 99 0.31 77.75 20.44
N ASN A 100 -0.57 78.45 19.70
CA ASN A 100 -0.66 79.92 19.75
C ASN A 100 -1.42 80.46 20.97
N GLU A 101 -2.16 79.61 21.70
CA GLU A 101 -2.89 80.00 22.91
C GLU A 101 -2.13 79.63 24.20
N LYS A 102 -1.20 78.66 24.15
CA LYS A 102 -0.39 78.20 25.30
C LYS A 102 1.02 78.81 25.41
N TYR A 103 1.53 79.45 24.35
CA TYR A 103 2.85 80.08 24.32
C TYR A 103 2.76 81.52 23.77
N PRO A 104 2.39 82.51 24.62
CA PRO A 104 2.04 83.87 24.16
C PRO A 104 3.21 84.76 23.70
N TYR A 105 4.45 84.23 23.65
CA TYR A 105 5.63 85.01 23.24
C TYR A 105 6.59 84.16 22.39
N GLU A 106 6.64 84.44 21.09
CA GLU A 106 7.56 83.80 20.13
C GLU A 106 8.75 84.73 19.80
N GLY A 107 9.50 85.15 20.82
CA GLY A 107 10.69 86.00 20.67
C GLY A 107 11.86 85.53 21.55
N ILE A 108 13.06 86.08 21.33
CA ILE A 108 14.23 85.79 22.16
C ILE A 108 14.12 86.60 23.46
N PHE A 109 14.14 85.93 24.62
CA PHE A 109 14.19 86.62 25.92
C PHE A 109 15.49 87.42 26.05
N GLU A 110 15.37 88.71 26.37
CA GLU A 110 16.52 89.59 26.56
C GLU A 110 16.85 89.69 28.06
N ARG A 111 18.15 89.67 28.41
CA ARG A 111 18.57 89.95 29.79
C ARG A 111 18.34 91.43 30.08
N SER A 112 17.86 91.75 31.28
CA SER A 112 17.68 93.15 31.69
C SER A 112 18.98 93.94 31.49
N LEU A 113 18.89 95.13 30.89
CA LEU A 113 20.04 96.01 30.72
C LEU A 113 20.56 96.55 32.06
N ASN A 114 19.75 96.49 33.13
CA ASN A 114 20.18 96.83 34.48
C ASN A 114 21.05 95.70 35.08
N ILE A 115 22.29 96.02 35.44
CA ILE A 115 23.25 95.10 36.06
C ILE A 115 22.72 94.53 37.39
N TYR A 116 22.03 95.34 38.21
CA TYR A 116 21.56 94.89 39.53
C TYR A 116 20.41 93.89 39.45
N GLU A 117 19.59 93.93 38.39
CA GLU A 117 18.56 92.92 38.13
C GLU A 117 19.13 91.56 37.68
N ARG A 118 20.43 91.47 37.34
CA ARG A 118 21.10 90.24 36.92
C ARG A 118 21.81 89.48 38.05
N PHE A 119 22.09 90.15 39.17
CA PHE A 119 22.96 89.60 40.24
C PHE A 119 22.36 89.66 41.65
N VAL A 120 21.24 90.35 41.87
CA VAL A 120 20.54 90.36 43.17
C VAL A 120 19.47 89.26 43.15
N SER A 121 19.55 88.33 44.11
CA SER A 121 18.58 87.24 44.26
C SER A 121 17.18 87.78 44.56
N PRO A 122 16.09 87.20 43.99
CA PRO A 122 14.71 87.53 44.34
C PRO A 122 14.36 87.41 45.83
N SER A 123 15.15 86.65 46.59
CA SER A 123 15.00 86.44 48.04
C SER A 123 15.84 87.37 48.91
N SER A 124 16.63 88.27 48.33
CA SER A 124 17.40 89.27 49.08
C SER A 124 16.49 90.43 49.51
N GLU A 125 16.66 90.94 50.73
CA GLU A 125 15.96 92.15 51.21
C GLU A 125 16.17 93.37 50.29
N ASN A 126 17.30 93.41 49.58
CA ASN A 126 17.65 94.47 48.63
C ASN A 126 16.96 94.32 47.26
N TYR A 127 16.29 93.20 46.98
CA TYR A 127 15.63 92.95 45.70
C TYR A 127 14.39 93.83 45.49
N ASN A 128 13.68 94.17 46.58
CA ASN A 128 12.49 95.03 46.52
C ASN A 128 12.81 96.51 46.23
N LEU A 129 14.09 96.90 46.21
CA LEU A 129 14.54 98.26 45.88
C LEU A 129 14.75 98.47 44.36
N LEU A 130 14.61 97.42 43.55
CA LEU A 130 14.77 97.47 42.09
C LEU A 130 13.46 97.91 41.41
N GLY A 131 13.52 99.00 40.62
CA GLY A 131 12.37 99.51 39.86
C GLY A 131 11.97 98.58 38.71
N ARG A 132 10.88 97.83 38.87
CA ARG A 132 10.48 96.76 37.94
C ARG A 132 10.02 97.29 36.57
N SER A 133 10.63 96.81 35.49
CA SER A 133 10.10 97.00 34.12
C SER A 133 9.01 95.96 33.81
N LYS A 134 7.84 96.38 33.31
CA LYS A 134 6.73 95.50 32.87
C LYS A 134 6.78 95.20 31.37
N LYS A 135 7.94 94.78 30.84
CA LYS A 135 8.05 94.30 29.45
C LYS A 135 7.85 92.78 29.39
N LEU A 136 7.08 92.30 28.41
CA LEU A 136 6.85 90.86 28.15
C LEU A 136 8.14 90.09 27.81
N ALA A 137 9.22 90.78 27.45
CA ALA A 137 10.48 90.19 26.99
C ALA A 137 11.58 90.05 28.09
N SER A 138 11.22 90.06 29.38
CA SER A 138 12.19 90.01 30.49
C SER A 138 12.34 88.61 31.10
N ALA A 139 13.57 88.10 31.18
CA ALA A 139 13.89 86.78 31.72
C ALA A 139 13.75 86.65 33.26
N THR A 140 13.54 87.74 34.01
CA THR A 140 13.54 87.74 35.49
C THR A 140 12.19 88.05 36.13
N GLY A 141 11.09 88.08 35.36
CA GLY A 141 9.77 88.39 35.92
C GLY A 141 8.61 87.94 35.04
N MET A 142 8.39 86.64 34.91
CA MET A 142 7.12 86.12 34.41
C MET A 142 6.09 86.08 35.55
N ALA A 143 5.20 87.07 35.55
CA ALA A 143 3.92 86.98 36.25
C ALA A 143 3.00 86.10 35.38
N ASN A 144 2.78 84.87 35.84
CA ASN A 144 2.01 83.76 35.27
C ASN A 144 2.83 82.80 34.38
N GLY A 145 2.78 81.52 34.76
CA GLY A 145 3.65 80.43 34.31
C GLY A 145 3.79 80.22 32.81
N TYR A 146 4.86 79.53 32.43
CA TYR A 146 5.19 79.19 31.05
C TYR A 146 4.78 77.75 30.76
N GLY A 147 3.79 77.56 29.89
CA GLY A 147 3.29 76.25 29.51
C GLY A 147 2.39 75.57 30.56
N LEU A 148 2.22 74.25 30.43
CA LEU A 148 1.23 73.45 31.17
C LEU A 148 1.66 73.03 32.59
N THR A 149 2.66 73.67 33.18
CA THR A 149 3.19 73.30 34.50
C THR A 149 3.18 74.48 35.48
N ASN A 150 2.58 74.28 36.67
CA ASN A 150 2.77 75.18 37.82
C ASN A 150 4.13 74.87 38.46
N ILE A 151 5.07 75.81 38.42
CA ILE A 151 6.40 75.65 39.02
C ILE A 151 6.34 76.20 40.46
N ASN A 152 6.30 75.30 41.45
CA ASN A 152 6.63 75.65 42.83
C ASN A 152 8.17 75.71 42.94
N VAL A 153 8.72 76.88 43.21
CA VAL A 153 10.16 77.04 43.44
C VAL A 153 10.45 76.63 44.89
N ALA A 154 11.08 75.46 45.06
CA ALA A 154 11.61 75.03 46.36
C ALA A 154 12.98 75.69 46.60
N THR A 155 13.13 76.37 47.74
CA THR A 155 14.39 76.97 48.20
C THR A 155 15.21 75.96 49.01
N GLU A 156 16.48 75.78 48.67
CA GLU A 156 17.45 75.08 49.53
C GLU A 156 17.75 75.89 50.81
N PRO A 157 17.92 75.26 51.97
CA PRO A 157 18.32 75.94 53.19
C PRO A 157 19.78 76.42 53.10
N LEU A 158 20.04 77.64 53.57
CA LEU A 158 21.39 78.19 53.67
C LEU A 158 22.18 77.40 54.72
N ILE A 159 23.23 76.68 54.29
CA ILE A 159 24.22 76.09 55.19
C ILE A 159 25.30 77.14 55.45
N GLY A 160 25.44 77.57 56.71
CA GLY A 160 26.57 78.37 57.16
C GLY A 160 27.86 77.54 57.17
N PHE A 161 28.96 78.11 56.70
CA PHE A 161 30.29 77.53 56.79
C PHE A 161 30.98 78.06 58.05
N GLU A 162 31.15 77.22 59.06
CA GLU A 162 32.13 77.42 60.13
C GLU A 162 33.45 76.72 59.77
N ILE A 163 34.56 77.43 59.96
CA ILE A 163 35.92 76.88 59.90
C ILE A 163 36.29 76.38 61.30
N SER A 164 36.48 75.06 61.44
CA SER A 164 37.35 74.50 62.48
C SER A 164 38.02 73.22 61.96
N ALA A 165 39.31 73.09 62.23
CA ALA A 165 40.20 72.06 61.69
C ALA A 165 40.02 70.69 62.36
N GLU A 166 39.76 69.62 61.58
CA GLU A 166 40.38 68.29 61.66
C GLU A 166 39.82 67.33 60.57
N ILE A 167 40.62 66.34 60.16
CA ILE A 167 40.63 65.63 58.86
C ILE A 167 39.89 64.26 58.89
N ASN A 168 39.13 63.88 57.83
CA ASN A 168 39.18 62.56 57.11
C ASN A 168 38.19 62.42 55.91
N PRO A 169 38.35 61.44 54.97
CA PRO A 169 38.55 61.67 53.52
C PRO A 169 37.30 61.75 52.61
N ARG A 170 37.53 62.35 51.43
CA ARG A 170 36.58 62.60 50.33
C ARG A 170 35.88 61.33 49.81
N ASN A 171 34.56 61.39 49.76
CA ASN A 171 33.69 60.47 48.99
C ASN A 171 33.82 60.79 47.49
N ILE A 172 34.18 59.81 46.65
CA ILE A 172 34.30 59.96 45.19
C ILE A 172 32.98 59.53 44.56
N ASN A 173 32.21 60.47 44.03
CA ASN A 173 31.01 60.19 43.23
C ASN A 173 31.38 60.14 41.74
N LYS A 174 31.46 58.93 41.15
CA LYS A 174 31.62 58.74 39.70
C LYS A 174 30.24 58.49 39.05
N PRO A 175 29.92 59.11 37.90
CA PRO A 175 28.71 58.77 37.15
C PRO A 175 28.70 57.28 36.76
N PRO A 176 27.52 56.65 36.58
CA PRO A 176 27.43 55.26 36.12
C PRO A 176 28.19 55.10 34.78
N ILE A 177 29.04 54.09 34.69
CA ILE A 177 29.71 53.75 33.42
C ILE A 177 28.64 53.16 32.49
N THR A 178 28.28 53.88 31.43
CA THR A 178 27.46 53.36 30.34
C THR A 178 28.37 52.62 29.35
N ILE A 179 28.43 51.28 29.45
CA ILE A 179 29.11 50.44 28.45
C ILE A 179 28.12 50.22 27.29
N SER A 180 28.52 50.52 26.05
CA SER A 180 27.70 50.16 24.88
C SER A 180 27.45 48.65 24.86
N ASP A 181 26.21 48.23 24.60
CA ASP A 181 25.87 46.81 24.49
C ASP A 181 26.77 46.14 23.45
N LYS A 182 27.53 45.15 23.90
CA LYS A 182 28.39 44.34 23.04
C LYS A 182 27.62 43.10 22.60
N THR A 183 27.59 42.86 21.31
CA THR A 183 26.91 41.71 20.71
C THR A 183 27.93 40.63 20.35
N ALA A 184 27.73 39.41 20.87
CA ALA A 184 28.50 38.24 20.45
C ALA A 184 27.91 37.61 19.18
N ILE A 185 28.74 36.94 18.39
CA ILE A 185 28.31 36.26 17.16
C ILE A 185 27.94 34.82 17.48
N THR A 186 26.74 34.45 17.07
CA THR A 186 26.28 33.06 17.09
C THR A 186 26.65 32.38 15.77
N PRO A 187 27.48 31.33 15.78
CA PRO A 187 27.82 30.59 14.57
C PRO A 187 26.61 29.85 13.99
N THR A 188 26.60 29.66 12.67
CA THR A 188 25.66 28.73 12.03
C THR A 188 26.22 27.33 12.10
N LEU A 189 25.55 26.44 12.82
CA LEU A 189 25.99 25.06 13.00
C LEU A 189 25.24 24.08 12.10
N PRO A 190 25.85 22.93 11.75
CA PRO A 190 25.14 21.86 11.08
C PRO A 190 23.98 21.38 11.96
N THR A 191 22.81 21.23 11.36
CA THR A 191 21.67 20.64 12.06
C THR A 191 21.93 19.16 12.32
N PRO A 192 21.57 18.64 13.52
CA PRO A 192 21.64 17.21 13.78
C PRO A 192 20.79 16.44 12.77
N ILE A 193 21.41 15.52 12.03
CA ILE A 193 20.68 14.57 11.18
C ILE A 193 20.58 13.28 11.98
N SER A 194 19.36 12.98 12.44
CA SER A 194 19.03 11.63 12.86
C SER A 194 18.54 10.90 11.62
N PHE A 195 19.40 10.09 11.01
CA PHE A 195 18.97 9.15 9.99
C PHE A 195 18.17 8.05 10.70
N THR A 196 16.86 7.97 10.46
CA THR A 196 16.02 6.87 10.95
C THR A 196 15.79 5.92 9.78
N PRO A 197 16.48 4.77 9.76
CA PRO A 197 16.44 3.84 8.64
C PRO A 197 15.04 3.25 8.48
N PRO A 198 14.58 3.06 7.24
CA PRO A 198 13.29 2.45 6.99
C PRO A 198 13.26 0.99 7.45
N LYS A 199 12.10 0.54 7.92
CA LYS A 199 11.80 -0.90 8.06
C LYS A 199 10.73 -1.26 7.03
N PRO A 200 10.91 -2.34 6.25
CA PRO A 200 9.91 -2.74 5.28
C PRO A 200 8.54 -2.97 5.92
N ILE A 201 7.53 -2.29 5.38
CA ILE A 201 6.13 -2.53 5.71
C ILE A 201 5.62 -3.66 4.81
N ILE A 202 5.45 -4.84 5.40
CA ILE A 202 4.92 -6.03 4.73
C ILE A 202 3.48 -6.24 5.20
N LYS A 203 2.51 -5.84 4.38
CA LYS A 203 1.11 -6.17 4.61
C LYS A 203 0.80 -7.50 3.93
N LEU A 204 0.59 -8.54 4.72
CA LEU A 204 0.17 -9.83 4.17
C LEU A 204 -1.29 -9.71 3.71
N PRO A 205 -1.58 -9.91 2.42
CA PRO A 205 -2.95 -9.93 1.93
C PRO A 205 -3.63 -11.19 2.46
N VAL A 206 -4.91 -11.08 2.80
CA VAL A 206 -5.70 -12.26 3.13
C VAL A 206 -6.16 -12.87 1.82
N LEU A 207 -5.70 -14.10 1.50
CA LEU A 207 -6.31 -14.86 0.40
C LEU A 207 -7.82 -14.89 0.63
N PRO A 208 -8.64 -14.62 -0.39
CA PRO A 208 -10.08 -14.58 -0.22
C PRO A 208 -10.57 -15.85 0.47
N ASN A 209 -11.42 -15.69 1.48
CA ASN A 209 -12.10 -16.84 2.05
C ASN A 209 -13.14 -17.31 1.04
N LEU A 210 -12.72 -18.24 0.17
CA LEU A 210 -13.57 -18.80 -0.87
C LEU A 210 -14.54 -19.81 -0.24
N PRO A 211 -15.86 -19.56 -0.27
CA PRO A 211 -16.85 -20.50 0.26
C PRO A 211 -16.74 -21.86 -0.42
N LYS A 212 -17.17 -22.93 0.25
CA LYS A 212 -17.22 -24.27 -0.36
C LYS A 212 -18.10 -24.22 -1.63
N PRO A 213 -17.65 -24.74 -2.78
CA PRO A 213 -18.48 -24.80 -3.98
C PRO A 213 -19.77 -25.60 -3.72
N PRO A 214 -20.93 -25.21 -4.27
CA PRO A 214 -22.18 -25.95 -4.14
C PRO A 214 -22.08 -27.41 -4.62
N SER A 215 -22.36 -28.39 -3.76
CA SER A 215 -22.32 -29.81 -4.16
C SER A 215 -23.64 -30.34 -4.75
N PHE A 216 -24.68 -29.50 -4.92
CA PHE A 216 -26.00 -29.95 -5.35
C PHE A 216 -25.98 -30.68 -6.70
N ASN A 217 -26.88 -31.64 -6.86
CA ASN A 217 -27.02 -32.45 -8.07
C ASN A 217 -28.51 -32.48 -8.46
N ILE A 218 -28.81 -32.48 -9.76
CA ILE A 218 -30.15 -32.79 -10.24
C ILE A 218 -30.24 -34.32 -10.31
N LYS A 219 -31.28 -34.88 -9.65
CA LYS A 219 -31.51 -36.31 -9.51
C LYS A 219 -32.85 -36.64 -10.16
N LEU A 220 -32.89 -37.63 -11.04
CA LEU A 220 -34.09 -38.02 -11.78
C LEU A 220 -34.47 -39.45 -11.45
N GLY A 221 -35.77 -39.75 -11.51
CA GLY A 221 -36.25 -41.13 -11.39
C GLY A 221 -36.22 -41.83 -12.74
N SER A 222 -35.72 -43.07 -12.81
CA SER A 222 -35.95 -43.94 -13.96
C SER A 222 -37.41 -44.45 -14.00
N PHE A 223 -37.85 -44.93 -15.15
CA PHE A 223 -39.25 -45.32 -15.39
C PHE A 223 -39.33 -46.51 -16.35
N CYS A 224 -40.53 -47.01 -16.60
CA CYS A 224 -40.72 -48.23 -17.39
C CYS A 224 -40.35 -48.05 -18.87
N ASN A 225 -39.60 -49.03 -19.38
CA ASN A 225 -38.96 -49.00 -20.69
C ASN A 225 -39.97 -49.37 -21.78
N GLY A 226 -40.30 -48.42 -22.65
CA GLY A 226 -41.32 -48.58 -23.68
C GLY A 226 -42.63 -47.94 -23.29
N MET A 227 -42.61 -46.62 -23.06
CA MET A 227 -43.75 -45.83 -22.60
C MET A 227 -45.06 -46.09 -23.35
N SER A 228 -45.04 -46.29 -24.69
CA SER A 228 -46.25 -46.46 -25.50
C SER A 228 -46.75 -47.91 -25.64
N GLY A 229 -46.21 -48.84 -24.83
CA GLY A 229 -46.56 -50.27 -24.83
C GLY A 229 -47.12 -50.77 -23.48
N GLY A 230 -46.71 -51.99 -23.09
CA GLY A 230 -47.16 -52.64 -21.86
C GLY A 230 -46.89 -51.83 -20.59
N CYS A 231 -45.80 -51.06 -20.57
CA CYS A 231 -45.48 -50.14 -19.48
C CYS A 231 -46.59 -49.15 -19.14
N ARG A 232 -47.37 -48.74 -20.15
CA ARG A 232 -48.43 -47.75 -19.99
C ARG A 232 -49.45 -48.14 -18.90
N SER A 233 -49.68 -49.45 -18.71
CA SER A 233 -50.63 -49.99 -17.74
C SER A 233 -50.03 -50.34 -16.38
N TYR A 234 -48.77 -50.01 -16.09
CA TYR A 234 -48.09 -50.43 -14.85
C TYR A 234 -48.44 -49.55 -13.62
N GLY A 235 -49.41 -48.65 -13.76
CA GLY A 235 -49.89 -47.81 -12.67
C GLY A 235 -48.78 -46.96 -12.08
N THR A 236 -48.62 -46.98 -10.75
CA THR A 236 -47.60 -46.21 -10.05
C THR A 236 -46.18 -46.77 -10.23
N ASP A 237 -46.02 -47.95 -10.83
CA ASP A 237 -44.72 -48.58 -11.02
C ASP A 237 -44.19 -48.34 -12.45
N GLY A 238 -43.89 -47.08 -12.78
CA GLY A 238 -43.40 -46.71 -14.11
C GLY A 238 -44.47 -46.40 -15.17
N GLY A 239 -45.75 -46.54 -14.84
CA GLY A 239 -46.86 -46.41 -15.79
C GLY A 239 -47.37 -44.98 -16.02
N GLN A 240 -48.26 -44.83 -17.01
CA GLN A 240 -48.90 -43.54 -17.26
C GLN A 240 -49.90 -43.22 -16.14
N TYR A 241 -49.88 -41.98 -15.67
CA TYR A 241 -50.83 -41.51 -14.65
C TYR A 241 -52.27 -41.72 -15.10
N ASN A 242 -53.06 -42.38 -14.23
CA ASN A 242 -54.48 -42.65 -14.43
C ASN A 242 -54.83 -43.36 -15.75
N TYR A 243 -53.91 -44.19 -16.27
CA TYR A 243 -54.12 -44.94 -17.50
C TYR A 243 -55.47 -45.68 -17.54
N GLY A 244 -56.15 -45.58 -18.68
CA GLY A 244 -57.45 -46.23 -18.90
C GLY A 244 -58.64 -45.48 -18.29
N THR A 245 -58.42 -44.30 -17.68
CA THR A 245 -59.48 -43.45 -17.12
C THR A 245 -59.61 -42.12 -17.88
N PRO A 246 -60.74 -41.39 -17.75
CA PRO A 246 -60.89 -40.05 -18.32
C PRO A 246 -59.87 -39.02 -17.82
N ASN A 247 -59.20 -39.29 -16.70
CA ASN A 247 -58.20 -38.40 -16.09
C ASN A 247 -56.77 -38.67 -16.59
N THR A 248 -56.60 -39.51 -17.61
CA THR A 248 -55.29 -39.77 -18.24
C THR A 248 -54.73 -38.47 -18.84
N ILE A 249 -53.47 -38.14 -18.56
CA ILE A 249 -52.82 -36.91 -19.07
C ILE A 249 -51.73 -37.26 -20.06
N GLY A 250 -51.85 -36.71 -21.27
CA GLY A 250 -50.83 -36.81 -22.32
C GLY A 250 -50.84 -38.10 -23.12
N ILE A 251 -49.93 -38.17 -24.10
CA ILE A 251 -49.75 -39.33 -24.98
C ILE A 251 -48.34 -39.88 -24.81
N PRO A 252 -48.17 -41.09 -24.25
CA PRO A 252 -46.87 -41.73 -24.18
C PRO A 252 -46.46 -42.20 -25.58
N ARG A 253 -45.19 -41.99 -25.93
CA ARG A 253 -44.62 -42.35 -27.23
C ARG A 253 -43.31 -43.10 -27.02
N THR A 254 -43.11 -44.17 -27.77
CA THR A 254 -41.84 -44.90 -27.81
C THR A 254 -41.37 -44.96 -29.25
N TYR A 255 -40.13 -44.54 -29.47
CA TYR A 255 -39.48 -44.68 -30.76
C TYR A 255 -38.44 -45.78 -30.70
N THR A 256 -38.43 -46.64 -31.70
CA THR A 256 -37.33 -47.58 -31.92
C THR A 256 -36.34 -46.99 -32.92
N VAL A 257 -35.07 -47.16 -32.65
CA VAL A 257 -34.00 -46.86 -33.62
C VAL A 257 -33.46 -48.17 -34.19
N GLY A 258 -33.14 -48.25 -35.49
CA GLY A 258 -32.51 -49.42 -36.14
C GLY A 258 -33.36 -50.24 -37.15
N THR A 259 -32.92 -50.29 -38.42
CA THR A 259 -33.28 -51.29 -39.45
C THR A 259 -32.06 -51.55 -40.36
N ILE A 260 -32.15 -52.47 -41.33
CA ILE A 260 -31.07 -52.99 -42.21
C ILE A 260 -30.25 -51.89 -42.96
N PHE A 261 -30.65 -50.61 -42.92
CA PHE A 261 -30.10 -49.53 -43.77
C PHE A 261 -29.69 -48.20 -43.06
N ASN A 262 -29.25 -48.20 -41.80
CA ASN A 262 -28.80 -46.96 -41.10
C ASN A 262 -29.83 -45.81 -41.13
N LEU A 263 -31.13 -46.11 -40.93
CA LEU A 263 -32.21 -45.13 -41.05
C LEU A 263 -32.19 -44.10 -39.89
N ILE A 264 -32.30 -42.81 -40.23
CA ILE A 264 -32.55 -41.72 -39.27
C ILE A 264 -34.05 -41.67 -39.00
N ASN A 265 -34.46 -41.89 -37.74
CA ASN A 265 -35.85 -41.70 -37.33
C ASN A 265 -36.09 -40.21 -37.03
N SER A 266 -36.61 -39.48 -38.01
CA SER A 266 -36.93 -38.05 -37.88
C SER A 266 -38.23 -37.87 -37.10
N ILE A 267 -38.13 -37.30 -35.90
CA ILE A 267 -39.23 -37.05 -34.98
C ILE A 267 -39.64 -35.58 -35.12
N THR A 268 -40.87 -35.35 -35.57
CA THR A 268 -41.52 -34.04 -35.56
C THR A 268 -42.88 -34.20 -34.89
N LEU A 269 -43.02 -33.65 -33.69
CA LEU A 269 -44.27 -33.64 -32.95
C LEU A 269 -44.92 -32.28 -33.14
N ASN A 270 -46.16 -32.27 -33.66
CA ASN A 270 -46.90 -31.04 -33.93
C ASN A 270 -47.78 -30.60 -32.74
N ASP A 271 -47.82 -31.41 -31.67
CA ASP A 271 -48.64 -31.19 -30.48
C ASP A 271 -47.77 -31.15 -29.20
N ASN A 272 -47.97 -30.14 -28.36
CA ASN A 272 -47.25 -29.97 -27.09
C ASN A 272 -47.91 -30.82 -25.98
N ASN A 273 -47.96 -32.14 -26.17
CA ASN A 273 -48.75 -33.07 -25.37
C ASN A 273 -47.90 -34.22 -24.77
N PRO A 274 -47.04 -33.92 -23.78
CA PRO A 274 -46.21 -34.93 -23.10
C PRO A 274 -47.05 -35.80 -22.16
N SER A 275 -46.66 -37.07 -21.98
CA SER A 275 -47.28 -37.99 -21.03
C SER A 275 -46.89 -37.66 -19.59
N LEU A 276 -47.88 -37.60 -18.69
CA LEU A 276 -47.61 -37.61 -17.25
C LEU A 276 -47.40 -39.06 -16.80
N THR A 277 -46.21 -39.35 -16.29
CA THR A 277 -45.74 -40.72 -16.04
C THR A 277 -45.15 -40.83 -14.63
N HIS A 278 -45.35 -41.98 -13.99
CA HIS A 278 -44.67 -42.32 -12.74
C HIS A 278 -43.28 -42.87 -13.02
N GLY A 279 -42.31 -42.57 -12.16
CA GLY A 279 -41.09 -43.37 -12.07
C GLY A 279 -41.38 -44.77 -11.51
N TRP A 280 -40.38 -45.64 -11.50
CA TRP A 280 -40.47 -46.92 -10.78
C TRP A 280 -40.88 -46.71 -9.31
N ALA A 281 -41.58 -47.69 -8.73
CA ALA A 281 -41.95 -47.68 -7.32
C ALA A 281 -40.75 -47.89 -6.39
N SER A 282 -39.59 -48.28 -6.93
CA SER A 282 -38.30 -48.40 -6.25
C SER A 282 -37.64 -47.04 -5.98
N ASP A 283 -36.52 -47.08 -5.27
CA ASP A 283 -35.66 -45.92 -5.01
C ASP A 283 -35.13 -45.26 -6.28
N PHE A 284 -34.68 -46.04 -7.28
CA PHE A 284 -34.17 -45.47 -8.54
C PHE A 284 -35.24 -44.76 -9.36
N GLY A 285 -36.52 -45.14 -9.22
CA GLY A 285 -37.65 -44.43 -9.80
C GLY A 285 -38.18 -43.28 -8.95
N GLY A 286 -37.58 -43.02 -7.80
CA GLY A 286 -38.03 -42.00 -6.86
C GLY A 286 -39.36 -42.36 -6.21
N TYR A 287 -39.64 -43.64 -5.95
CA TYR A 287 -40.89 -44.11 -5.34
C TYR A 287 -42.12 -43.54 -6.05
N SER A 288 -42.24 -43.80 -7.34
CA SER A 288 -43.38 -43.36 -8.16
C SER A 288 -43.49 -41.83 -8.29
N ALA A 289 -42.37 -41.10 -8.24
CA ALA A 289 -42.35 -39.66 -8.48
C ALA A 289 -42.90 -39.34 -9.88
N LEU A 290 -43.79 -38.34 -9.96
CA LEU A 290 -44.41 -37.94 -11.21
C LEU A 290 -43.52 -36.96 -11.98
N PHE A 291 -43.53 -37.11 -13.31
CA PHE A 291 -42.87 -36.21 -14.25
C PHE A 291 -43.53 -36.27 -15.62
N TYR A 292 -43.27 -35.27 -16.45
CA TYR A 292 -43.64 -35.29 -17.86
C TYR A 292 -42.53 -35.88 -18.73
N ALA A 293 -42.90 -36.69 -19.73
CA ALA A 293 -42.00 -37.11 -20.81
C ALA A 293 -42.71 -37.14 -22.16
N TYR A 294 -42.04 -36.65 -23.22
CA TYR A 294 -42.61 -36.71 -24.57
C TYR A 294 -42.48 -38.10 -25.18
N PHE A 295 -41.27 -38.67 -25.12
CA PHE A 295 -41.00 -39.99 -25.66
C PHE A 295 -39.75 -40.64 -25.05
N ASP A 296 -39.70 -41.96 -25.09
CA ASP A 296 -38.48 -42.72 -24.88
C ASP A 296 -37.97 -43.32 -26.21
N VAL A 297 -36.67 -43.60 -26.25
CA VAL A 297 -36.01 -44.25 -27.37
C VAL A 297 -35.45 -45.59 -26.91
N LEU A 298 -35.92 -46.67 -27.52
CA LEU A 298 -35.47 -48.03 -27.30
C LEU A 298 -34.81 -48.60 -28.56
N ASN A 299 -34.08 -49.71 -28.46
CA ASN A 299 -33.52 -50.39 -29.63
C ASN A 299 -33.26 -51.88 -29.42
N GLN A 300 -33.48 -52.72 -30.44
CA GLN A 300 -33.11 -54.15 -30.50
C GLN A 300 -32.00 -54.51 -31.53
N ARG A 301 -31.40 -53.54 -32.25
CA ARG A 301 -30.37 -53.69 -33.31
C ARG A 301 -29.29 -52.59 -33.23
N ILE A 302 -28.25 -52.56 -34.08
CA ILE A 302 -27.04 -51.73 -33.88
C ILE A 302 -27.05 -50.42 -34.71
N ASN A 303 -26.53 -49.31 -34.17
CA ASN A 303 -26.17 -48.03 -34.84
C ASN A 303 -27.32 -47.16 -35.39
N GLY A 304 -28.43 -47.00 -34.64
CA GLY A 304 -29.56 -46.15 -35.04
C GLY A 304 -29.51 -44.70 -34.50
N THR A 305 -30.23 -43.77 -35.15
CA THR A 305 -30.37 -42.37 -34.69
C THR A 305 -31.84 -41.94 -34.60
N ALA A 306 -32.26 -41.38 -33.46
CA ALA A 306 -33.51 -40.66 -33.27
C ALA A 306 -33.22 -39.15 -33.31
N LEU A 307 -33.82 -38.44 -34.27
CA LEU A 307 -33.54 -37.03 -34.54
C LEU A 307 -34.78 -36.18 -34.27
N LEU A 308 -34.76 -35.37 -33.22
CA LEU A 308 -35.80 -34.36 -32.97
C LEU A 308 -35.60 -33.15 -33.89
N ASN A 309 -36.55 -32.92 -34.80
CA ASN A 309 -36.55 -31.82 -35.76
C ASN A 309 -37.62 -30.74 -35.47
N GLY A 310 -38.56 -31.01 -34.56
CA GLY A 310 -39.60 -30.05 -34.15
C GLY A 310 -39.30 -29.39 -32.81
N ASN A 311 -39.62 -28.09 -32.67
CA ASN A 311 -39.48 -27.38 -31.41
C ASN A 311 -40.41 -27.96 -30.35
N LEU A 312 -39.93 -28.11 -29.11
CA LEU A 312 -40.70 -28.66 -28.01
C LEU A 312 -40.53 -27.81 -26.75
N THR A 313 -41.57 -27.80 -25.92
CA THR A 313 -41.53 -27.20 -24.58
C THR A 313 -41.90 -28.25 -23.55
N ILE A 314 -41.05 -28.47 -22.56
CA ILE A 314 -41.35 -29.33 -21.41
C ILE A 314 -41.52 -28.46 -20.17
N THR A 315 -42.56 -28.76 -19.40
CA THR A 315 -42.89 -28.08 -18.14
C THR A 315 -42.76 -29.05 -16.97
N SER A 316 -42.49 -28.52 -15.78
CA SER A 316 -42.66 -29.24 -14.52
C SER A 316 -43.87 -28.75 -13.72
N VAL A 317 -44.69 -27.85 -14.25
CA VAL A 317 -45.93 -27.45 -13.57
C VAL A 317 -46.83 -28.65 -13.37
N ASN A 318 -47.27 -28.87 -12.13
CA ASN A 318 -48.03 -30.05 -11.76
C ASN A 318 -49.53 -29.88 -12.07
N PRO A 319 -50.12 -30.70 -12.95
CA PRO A 319 -51.54 -30.63 -13.30
C PRO A 319 -52.47 -31.29 -12.25
N VAL A 320 -51.94 -32.10 -11.33
CA VAL A 320 -52.71 -33.00 -10.46
C VAL A 320 -52.51 -32.72 -8.97
N GLN A 321 -52.30 -31.45 -8.62
CA GLN A 321 -52.06 -31.00 -7.24
C GLN A 321 -53.19 -31.36 -6.26
N SER A 322 -54.42 -31.46 -6.76
CA SER A 322 -55.63 -31.75 -5.97
C SER A 322 -55.94 -33.24 -5.80
N ASP A 323 -55.19 -34.14 -6.45
CA ASP A 323 -55.41 -35.58 -6.33
C ASP A 323 -54.92 -36.10 -4.98
N ALA A 324 -55.86 -36.38 -4.06
CA ALA A 324 -55.57 -36.83 -2.71
C ALA A 324 -54.92 -38.22 -2.63
N SER A 325 -55.00 -39.05 -3.69
CA SER A 325 -54.43 -40.40 -3.73
C SER A 325 -52.90 -40.41 -3.87
N LEU A 326 -52.31 -39.29 -4.29
CA LEU A 326 -50.88 -39.15 -4.50
C LEU A 326 -50.11 -38.85 -3.21
N SER A 327 -48.82 -39.21 -3.20
CA SER A 327 -47.86 -38.84 -2.15
C SER A 327 -47.72 -37.32 -2.02
N SER A 328 -47.22 -36.84 -0.87
CA SER A 328 -47.05 -35.39 -0.62
C SER A 328 -46.19 -34.73 -1.68
N TYR A 329 -45.07 -35.36 -2.07
CA TYR A 329 -44.15 -34.82 -3.06
C TYR A 329 -44.74 -34.73 -4.47
N ASN A 330 -45.74 -35.54 -4.80
CA ASN A 330 -46.47 -35.51 -6.08
C ASN A 330 -47.65 -34.54 -6.10
N LYS A 331 -47.99 -33.88 -4.98
CA LYS A 331 -49.10 -32.90 -4.87
C LYS A 331 -48.62 -31.45 -4.80
N GLN A 332 -47.33 -31.22 -5.05
CA GLN A 332 -46.71 -29.89 -4.98
C GLN A 332 -46.93 -29.10 -6.26
N LYS A 333 -46.65 -27.79 -6.25
CA LYS A 333 -46.77 -26.90 -7.43
C LYS A 333 -46.00 -27.40 -8.66
N PHE A 334 -44.89 -28.08 -8.42
CA PHE A 334 -44.02 -28.63 -9.47
C PHE A 334 -43.82 -30.12 -9.27
N LEU A 335 -43.73 -30.83 -10.40
CA LEU A 335 -43.35 -32.23 -10.50
C LEU A 335 -41.89 -32.40 -10.08
N VAL A 336 -41.60 -33.47 -9.32
CA VAL A 336 -40.27 -33.71 -8.73
C VAL A 336 -39.56 -34.92 -9.30
N GLY A 337 -40.21 -35.71 -10.17
CA GLY A 337 -39.59 -36.86 -10.82
C GLY A 337 -38.59 -36.50 -11.92
N GLY A 338 -38.56 -35.23 -12.34
CA GLY A 338 -37.69 -34.75 -13.42
C GLY A 338 -38.38 -34.77 -14.79
N SER A 339 -39.10 -33.70 -15.14
CA SER A 339 -39.77 -33.63 -16.44
C SER A 339 -38.74 -33.50 -17.57
N ARG A 340 -38.78 -34.36 -18.57
CA ARG A 340 -37.73 -34.48 -19.60
C ARG A 340 -38.32 -34.55 -21.00
N ILE A 341 -37.60 -34.07 -22.02
CA ILE A 341 -38.09 -34.23 -23.41
C ILE A 341 -38.05 -35.70 -23.79
N ALA A 342 -36.88 -36.32 -23.65
CA ALA A 342 -36.72 -37.71 -24.03
C ALA A 342 -35.62 -38.42 -23.26
N THR A 343 -35.76 -39.74 -23.19
CA THR A 343 -34.81 -40.63 -22.56
C THR A 343 -34.31 -41.65 -23.57
N LEU A 344 -32.99 -41.85 -23.63
CA LEU A 344 -32.35 -42.93 -24.34
C LEU A 344 -32.04 -44.05 -23.35
N ASP A 345 -32.68 -45.20 -23.53
CA ASP A 345 -32.57 -46.30 -22.58
C ASP A 345 -32.61 -47.66 -23.28
N ASN A 346 -31.88 -48.64 -22.74
CA ASN A 346 -31.78 -50.01 -23.23
C ASN A 346 -31.57 -50.06 -24.75
N VAL A 347 -30.53 -49.34 -25.21
CA VAL A 347 -30.20 -49.18 -26.62
C VAL A 347 -28.86 -49.82 -26.95
N ARG A 348 -28.85 -50.72 -27.94
CA ARG A 348 -27.64 -51.30 -28.52
C ARG A 348 -27.03 -50.35 -29.56
N GLY A 349 -26.08 -49.50 -29.16
CA GLY A 349 -25.39 -48.58 -30.08
C GLY A 349 -26.35 -47.58 -30.75
N GLY A 350 -26.67 -46.45 -30.12
CA GLY A 350 -27.64 -45.52 -30.70
C GLY A 350 -27.49 -44.08 -30.23
N THR A 351 -28.09 -43.18 -30.99
CA THR A 351 -27.99 -41.73 -30.77
C THR A 351 -29.37 -41.10 -30.65
N LEU A 352 -29.56 -40.27 -29.61
CA LEU A 352 -30.68 -39.35 -29.47
C LEU A 352 -30.15 -37.93 -29.72
N LYS A 353 -30.69 -37.29 -30.76
CA LYS A 353 -30.14 -36.04 -31.32
C LYS A 353 -31.20 -34.94 -31.37
N ASN A 354 -30.85 -33.75 -30.90
CA ASN A 354 -31.68 -32.55 -30.99
C ASN A 354 -31.19 -31.68 -32.15
N ASN A 355 -32.07 -31.34 -33.09
CA ASN A 355 -31.84 -30.35 -34.15
C ASN A 355 -32.87 -29.20 -34.09
N ALA A 356 -33.59 -29.09 -32.97
CA ALA A 356 -34.66 -28.13 -32.74
C ALA A 356 -34.41 -27.26 -31.50
N THR A 357 -35.35 -26.37 -31.20
CA THR A 357 -35.36 -25.61 -29.94
C THR A 357 -36.17 -26.35 -28.88
N ILE A 358 -35.52 -26.68 -27.78
CA ILE A 358 -36.11 -27.24 -26.56
C ILE A 358 -36.21 -26.12 -25.51
N ASN A 359 -37.43 -25.81 -25.08
CA ASN A 359 -37.68 -24.89 -23.97
C ASN A 359 -38.00 -25.65 -22.68
N LEU A 360 -37.33 -25.25 -21.59
CA LEU A 360 -37.46 -25.85 -20.27
C LEU A 360 -38.17 -24.87 -19.31
N ILE A 361 -39.38 -25.20 -18.86
CA ILE A 361 -40.23 -24.33 -18.02
C ILE A 361 -40.44 -24.93 -16.62
N GLY A 362 -40.08 -24.19 -15.58
CA GLY A 362 -40.13 -24.65 -14.19
C GLY A 362 -38.85 -25.38 -13.75
N PRO A 363 -38.73 -25.72 -12.45
CA PRO A 363 -37.59 -26.45 -11.91
C PRO A 363 -37.62 -27.93 -12.28
N LEU A 364 -36.48 -28.62 -12.16
CA LEU A 364 -36.35 -30.06 -12.42
C LEU A 364 -36.83 -30.46 -13.84
N THR A 365 -36.51 -29.61 -14.82
CA THR A 365 -36.77 -29.86 -16.24
C THR A 365 -35.49 -30.18 -17.00
N ILE A 366 -35.58 -31.11 -17.94
CA ILE A 366 -34.43 -31.73 -18.61
C ILE A 366 -34.65 -31.75 -20.13
N GLY A 367 -33.59 -31.49 -20.89
CA GLY A 367 -33.55 -31.75 -22.32
C GLY A 367 -33.59 -33.25 -22.58
N PHE A 368 -32.41 -33.88 -22.64
CA PHE A 368 -32.30 -35.33 -22.85
C PHE A 368 -31.62 -36.05 -21.70
N GLU A 369 -32.10 -37.25 -21.44
CA GLU A 369 -31.54 -38.19 -20.48
C GLU A 369 -31.02 -39.44 -21.19
N VAL A 370 -29.94 -40.02 -20.66
CA VAL A 370 -29.53 -41.40 -20.93
C VAL A 370 -29.42 -42.15 -19.62
N GLN A 371 -29.94 -43.36 -19.55
CA GLN A 371 -29.90 -44.18 -18.34
C GLN A 371 -28.80 -45.24 -18.44
N SER A 372 -28.14 -45.52 -17.32
CA SER A 372 -27.10 -46.56 -17.30
C SER A 372 -27.74 -47.95 -17.27
N ASP A 373 -27.46 -48.81 -18.25
CA ASP A 373 -28.11 -50.12 -18.37
C ASP A 373 -27.13 -51.25 -18.70
N LYS A 374 -27.52 -52.50 -18.37
CA LYS A 374 -26.78 -53.73 -18.69
C LYS A 374 -27.51 -54.61 -19.70
N PHE A 375 -28.59 -54.15 -20.31
CA PHE A 375 -29.53 -55.03 -21.00
C PHE A 375 -28.89 -55.83 -22.15
N PHE A 376 -27.94 -55.24 -22.86
CA PHE A 376 -27.18 -55.90 -23.94
C PHE A 376 -25.80 -56.40 -23.53
N GLY A 377 -25.42 -56.34 -22.26
CA GLY A 377 -24.09 -56.73 -21.80
C GLY A 377 -22.97 -56.00 -22.58
N ASN A 378 -21.88 -56.70 -22.90
CA ASN A 378 -20.75 -56.17 -23.70
C ASN A 378 -21.15 -55.75 -25.13
N ASP A 379 -22.37 -56.03 -25.53
CA ASP A 379 -22.90 -55.69 -26.84
C ASP A 379 -23.65 -54.35 -26.84
N ALA A 380 -23.79 -53.67 -25.69
CA ALA A 380 -24.49 -52.38 -25.58
C ALA A 380 -23.87 -51.25 -26.44
N LYS A 381 -22.56 -51.31 -26.72
CA LYS A 381 -21.81 -50.34 -27.52
C LYS A 381 -21.98 -48.91 -26.98
N THR A 382 -22.04 -47.92 -27.89
CA THR A 382 -22.06 -46.49 -27.55
C THR A 382 -23.48 -45.92 -27.57
N ARG A 383 -23.91 -45.33 -26.45
CA ARG A 383 -25.14 -44.53 -26.35
C ARG A 383 -24.80 -43.05 -26.36
N THR A 384 -25.42 -42.28 -27.24
CA THR A 384 -25.05 -40.88 -27.48
C THR A 384 -26.23 -39.95 -27.32
N LEU A 385 -26.06 -38.90 -26.53
CA LEU A 385 -26.90 -37.70 -26.55
C LEU A 385 -26.18 -36.59 -27.31
N GLU A 386 -26.80 -36.04 -28.36
CA GLU A 386 -26.26 -34.90 -29.12
C GLU A 386 -27.24 -33.72 -29.15
N ASN A 387 -26.73 -32.51 -28.88
CA ASN A 387 -27.45 -31.26 -29.09
C ASN A 387 -26.86 -30.43 -30.24
N ASP A 388 -27.47 -30.48 -31.42
CA ASP A 388 -27.18 -29.61 -32.57
C ASP A 388 -28.11 -28.38 -32.62
N GLY A 389 -29.20 -28.41 -31.86
CA GLY A 389 -30.17 -27.32 -31.74
C GLY A 389 -29.90 -26.39 -30.54
N ILE A 390 -30.98 -25.88 -29.95
CA ILE A 390 -30.94 -24.98 -28.80
C ILE A 390 -31.68 -25.62 -27.64
N ILE A 391 -31.07 -25.72 -26.45
CA ILE A 391 -31.76 -26.06 -25.22
C ILE A 391 -31.72 -24.84 -24.29
N THR A 392 -32.88 -24.33 -23.88
CA THR A 392 -32.94 -23.06 -23.15
C THR A 392 -34.12 -22.94 -22.18
N ASP A 393 -34.04 -21.97 -21.27
CA ASP A 393 -35.13 -21.56 -20.39
C ASP A 393 -35.82 -20.24 -20.80
N GLU A 394 -35.49 -19.67 -21.96
CA GLU A 394 -36.09 -18.40 -22.46
C GLU A 394 -37.62 -18.40 -22.47
N GLY A 395 -38.25 -19.56 -22.66
CA GLY A 395 -39.71 -19.71 -22.59
C GLY A 395 -40.32 -19.25 -21.25
N GLU A 396 -39.56 -19.21 -20.15
CA GLU A 396 -40.08 -18.81 -18.84
C GLU A 396 -40.39 -17.32 -18.69
N LYS A 397 -39.74 -16.47 -19.49
CA LYS A 397 -39.92 -15.01 -19.40
C LYS A 397 -41.38 -14.60 -19.58
N ASN A 398 -42.09 -15.33 -20.45
CA ASN A 398 -43.47 -15.06 -20.85
C ASN A 398 -44.43 -16.19 -20.45
N SER A 399 -44.04 -17.09 -19.53
CA SER A 399 -44.89 -18.21 -19.12
C SER A 399 -46.00 -17.75 -18.17
N ILE A 400 -47.23 -17.64 -18.70
CA ILE A 400 -48.43 -17.27 -17.93
C ILE A 400 -48.71 -18.26 -16.81
N GLU A 401 -48.55 -19.55 -17.08
CA GLU A 401 -48.75 -20.63 -16.12
C GLU A 401 -47.78 -20.49 -14.93
N LEU A 402 -46.50 -20.24 -15.21
CA LEU A 402 -45.49 -20.06 -14.17
C LEU A 402 -45.71 -18.75 -13.39
N ASP A 403 -46.16 -17.68 -14.05
CA ASP A 403 -46.52 -16.39 -13.45
C ASP A 403 -47.65 -16.53 -12.42
N GLY A 404 -48.63 -17.42 -12.67
CA GLY A 404 -49.70 -17.73 -11.71
C GLY A 404 -49.24 -18.52 -10.48
N LEU A 405 -48.11 -19.22 -10.55
CA LEU A 405 -47.63 -20.13 -9.49
C LEU A 405 -46.53 -19.54 -8.62
N LEU A 406 -45.62 -18.76 -9.20
CA LEU A 406 -44.43 -18.23 -8.54
C LEU A 406 -44.08 -16.84 -9.09
N ALA A 407 -44.18 -15.80 -8.25
CA ALA A 407 -43.92 -14.42 -8.65
C ALA A 407 -42.45 -14.17 -9.08
N LYS A 408 -42.24 -13.30 -10.07
CA LYS A 408 -40.89 -12.90 -10.54
C LYS A 408 -40.14 -12.11 -9.46
N GLY A 409 -38.83 -12.33 -9.36
CA GLY A 409 -37.90 -11.62 -8.46
C GLY A 409 -38.03 -11.90 -6.95
N THR A 410 -39.22 -12.24 -6.47
CA THR A 410 -39.50 -12.45 -5.04
C THR A 410 -40.09 -13.83 -4.72
N GLY A 411 -40.63 -14.53 -5.72
CA GLY A 411 -41.22 -15.84 -5.53
C GLY A 411 -40.19 -16.88 -5.12
N THR A 412 -40.45 -17.53 -3.99
CA THR A 412 -39.71 -18.72 -3.56
C THR A 412 -40.67 -19.80 -3.07
N THR A 413 -40.30 -21.06 -3.28
CA THR A 413 -41.02 -22.21 -2.75
C THR A 413 -40.02 -23.30 -2.33
N MET A 414 -40.38 -24.09 -1.33
CA MET A 414 -39.65 -25.30 -0.97
C MET A 414 -40.33 -26.49 -1.64
N LEU A 415 -39.57 -27.30 -2.36
CA LEU A 415 -40.03 -28.56 -2.93
C LEU A 415 -39.45 -29.73 -2.13
N GLU A 416 -40.32 -30.56 -1.60
CA GLU A 416 -40.00 -31.88 -1.05
C GLU A 416 -39.61 -32.82 -2.19
N LEU A 417 -38.37 -33.32 -2.17
CA LEU A 417 -37.94 -34.32 -3.14
C LEU A 417 -38.47 -35.70 -2.72
N ALA A 418 -38.73 -36.55 -3.70
CA ALA A 418 -39.06 -37.95 -3.42
C ALA A 418 -37.87 -38.67 -2.76
N PRO A 419 -38.08 -39.67 -1.89
CA PRO A 419 -37.00 -40.27 -1.09
C PRO A 419 -35.81 -40.76 -1.91
N GLY A 420 -36.05 -41.44 -3.03
CA GLY A 420 -35.00 -41.91 -3.95
C GLY A 420 -34.28 -40.81 -4.73
N LEU A 421 -34.86 -39.60 -4.79
CA LEU A 421 -34.32 -38.44 -5.50
C LEU A 421 -33.71 -37.41 -4.56
N GLY A 422 -33.36 -37.81 -3.33
CA GLY A 422 -32.76 -36.94 -2.32
C GLY A 422 -33.72 -36.47 -1.22
N GLY A 423 -34.96 -36.96 -1.20
CA GLY A 423 -35.87 -36.83 -0.06
C GLY A 423 -35.31 -37.51 1.20
N PRO A 424 -35.75 -37.14 2.41
CA PRO A 424 -36.76 -36.11 2.72
C PRO A 424 -36.22 -34.67 2.64
N ALA A 425 -35.01 -34.45 2.09
CA ALA A 425 -34.48 -33.11 1.92
C ALA A 425 -35.35 -32.29 0.96
N LYS A 426 -35.40 -30.97 1.21
CA LYS A 426 -36.15 -30.02 0.39
C LYS A 426 -35.19 -29.15 -0.41
N ILE A 427 -35.58 -28.83 -1.63
CA ILE A 427 -34.87 -27.82 -2.43
C ILE A 427 -35.61 -26.50 -2.42
N LYS A 428 -34.85 -25.41 -2.38
CA LYS A 428 -35.40 -24.07 -2.51
C LYS A 428 -35.40 -23.68 -3.97
N VAL A 429 -36.58 -23.48 -4.54
CA VAL A 429 -36.73 -22.92 -5.88
C VAL A 429 -37.00 -21.42 -5.74
N SER A 430 -36.26 -20.64 -6.49
CA SER A 430 -36.39 -19.18 -6.59
C SER A 430 -36.66 -18.79 -8.03
N ARG A 431 -37.24 -17.60 -8.21
CA ARG A 431 -37.44 -17.01 -9.54
C ARG A 431 -36.68 -15.69 -9.67
N THR A 432 -35.88 -15.54 -10.72
CA THR A 432 -35.16 -14.29 -10.99
C THR A 432 -36.13 -13.15 -11.31
N SER A 433 -35.65 -11.91 -11.27
CA SER A 433 -36.43 -10.72 -11.68
C SER A 433 -36.94 -10.81 -13.12
N GLU A 434 -36.17 -11.46 -14.00
CA GLU A 434 -36.51 -11.67 -15.40
C GLU A 434 -37.48 -12.85 -15.61
N GLY A 435 -37.71 -13.66 -14.57
CA GLY A 435 -38.71 -14.71 -14.57
C GLY A 435 -38.18 -16.14 -14.71
N PHE A 436 -36.88 -16.36 -14.51
CA PHE A 436 -36.26 -17.68 -14.67
C PHE A 436 -36.26 -18.49 -13.38
N THR A 437 -36.56 -19.78 -13.46
CA THR A 437 -36.39 -20.75 -12.36
C THR A 437 -35.16 -21.63 -12.57
N GLY A 438 -34.66 -22.14 -11.46
CA GLY A 438 -33.44 -22.95 -11.42
C GLY A 438 -33.62 -24.45 -11.66
N TYR A 439 -32.59 -25.24 -11.37
CA TYR A 439 -32.63 -26.71 -11.38
C TYR A 439 -32.91 -27.34 -12.74
N LYS A 440 -32.21 -26.89 -13.78
CA LYS A 440 -32.37 -27.38 -15.16
C LYS A 440 -31.16 -28.16 -15.63
N THR A 441 -31.39 -29.15 -16.48
CA THR A 441 -30.30 -29.86 -17.16
C THR A 441 -30.50 -29.94 -18.67
N GLY A 442 -29.46 -29.66 -19.44
CA GLY A 442 -29.50 -29.84 -20.90
C GLY A 442 -29.42 -31.32 -21.26
N LEU A 443 -28.29 -31.94 -20.92
CA LEU A 443 -28.03 -33.36 -21.14
C LEU A 443 -27.63 -34.02 -19.82
N ILE A 444 -28.19 -35.19 -19.51
CA ILE A 444 -27.89 -35.89 -18.26
C ILE A 444 -27.75 -37.39 -18.45
N MET A 445 -26.82 -37.98 -17.71
CA MET A 445 -26.76 -39.43 -17.48
C MET A 445 -27.22 -39.75 -16.06
N THR A 446 -28.10 -40.73 -15.92
CA THR A 446 -28.69 -41.17 -14.64
C THR A 446 -28.51 -42.67 -14.41
N TYR A 447 -28.64 -43.09 -13.15
CA TYR A 447 -28.53 -44.49 -12.76
C TYR A 447 -29.84 -45.25 -13.07
N GLU A 448 -29.74 -46.39 -13.74
CA GLU A 448 -30.77 -47.44 -13.71
C GLU A 448 -30.17 -48.78 -13.25
N GLN A 449 -29.00 -49.13 -13.78
CA GLN A 449 -28.20 -50.31 -13.41
C GLN A 449 -26.70 -49.97 -13.38
N ASP A 450 -25.93 -50.76 -12.62
CA ASP A 450 -24.48 -50.58 -12.39
C ASP A 450 -23.60 -50.95 -13.61
N ASP A 451 -23.62 -50.17 -14.68
CA ASP A 451 -22.90 -50.47 -15.90
C ASP A 451 -21.39 -50.14 -15.81
N THR A 452 -20.59 -51.19 -15.59
CA THR A 452 -19.10 -51.16 -15.59
C THR A 452 -18.49 -51.96 -16.74
N LEU A 453 -19.26 -52.23 -17.81
CA LEU A 453 -18.84 -53.12 -18.88
C LEU A 453 -17.82 -52.44 -19.80
N SER A 454 -16.79 -53.16 -20.24
CA SER A 454 -15.65 -52.57 -20.99
C SER A 454 -16.02 -51.97 -22.34
N ASP A 455 -17.00 -52.59 -23.02
CA ASP A 455 -17.47 -52.21 -24.35
C ASP A 455 -18.69 -51.26 -24.30
N SER A 456 -19.12 -50.92 -23.09
CA SER A 456 -20.19 -49.96 -22.83
C SER A 456 -19.63 -48.54 -22.74
N LYS A 457 -20.26 -47.59 -23.44
CA LYS A 457 -19.85 -46.19 -23.43
C LYS A 457 -21.05 -45.25 -23.57
N TYR A 458 -21.01 -44.13 -22.86
CA TYR A 458 -21.98 -43.05 -22.97
C TYR A 458 -21.30 -41.77 -23.48
N ILE A 459 -21.90 -41.09 -24.43
CA ILE A 459 -21.43 -39.81 -24.96
C ILE A 459 -22.50 -38.75 -24.71
N LEU A 460 -22.13 -37.64 -24.09
CA LEU A 460 -22.99 -36.48 -23.92
C LEU A 460 -22.32 -35.28 -24.58
N LYS A 461 -22.90 -34.79 -25.66
CA LYS A 461 -22.23 -33.86 -26.57
C LYS A 461 -23.11 -32.66 -26.92
N ASN A 462 -22.61 -31.46 -26.62
CA ASN A 462 -23.21 -30.22 -27.11
C ASN A 462 -22.46 -29.73 -28.35
N ASN A 463 -23.16 -29.62 -29.47
CA ASN A 463 -22.66 -29.11 -30.75
C ASN A 463 -23.13 -27.68 -31.04
N ASN A 464 -24.09 -27.14 -30.28
CA ASN A 464 -24.63 -25.80 -30.49
C ASN A 464 -24.92 -25.09 -29.16
N ILE A 465 -26.15 -24.73 -28.81
CA ILE A 465 -26.42 -23.85 -27.65
C ILE A 465 -27.14 -24.59 -26.51
N ILE A 466 -26.60 -24.46 -25.31
CA ILE A 466 -27.31 -24.66 -24.04
C ILE A 466 -27.28 -23.34 -23.27
N LYS A 467 -28.43 -22.79 -22.86
CA LYS A 467 -28.51 -21.51 -22.16
C LYS A 467 -29.50 -21.55 -21.00
N PHE A 468 -28.99 -21.38 -19.78
CA PHE A 468 -29.81 -21.31 -18.56
C PHE A 468 -29.50 -20.05 -17.75
N THR A 469 -30.54 -19.31 -17.39
CA THR A 469 -30.43 -18.08 -16.60
C THR A 469 -30.77 -18.32 -15.12
N GLY A 470 -31.61 -19.32 -14.83
CA GLY A 470 -31.95 -19.70 -13.45
C GLY A 470 -30.77 -20.21 -12.61
N GLU A 471 -30.90 -20.05 -11.28
CA GLU A 471 -29.94 -20.55 -10.28
C GLU A 471 -29.84 -22.08 -10.30
N LYS A 472 -28.74 -22.69 -9.85
CA LYS A 472 -28.68 -24.15 -9.65
C LYS A 472 -28.99 -25.00 -10.89
N SER A 473 -28.60 -24.53 -12.06
CA SER A 473 -28.76 -25.26 -13.33
C SER A 473 -27.44 -25.87 -13.78
N ILE A 474 -27.50 -26.98 -14.51
CA ILE A 474 -26.33 -27.72 -14.98
C ILE A 474 -26.44 -27.91 -16.50
N GLY A 475 -25.46 -27.48 -17.30
CA GLY A 475 -25.51 -27.66 -18.76
C GLY A 475 -25.51 -29.15 -19.15
N ILE A 476 -24.46 -29.85 -18.75
CA ILE A 476 -24.30 -31.31 -18.91
C ILE A 476 -23.93 -31.94 -17.57
N GLN A 477 -24.65 -32.99 -17.16
CA GLN A 477 -24.43 -33.67 -15.88
C GLN A 477 -24.25 -35.18 -16.04
N VAL A 478 -23.31 -35.75 -15.30
CA VAL A 478 -23.24 -37.21 -15.08
C VAL A 478 -23.55 -37.50 -13.62
N PHE A 479 -24.71 -38.11 -13.35
CA PHE A 479 -25.17 -38.49 -12.01
C PHE A 479 -25.73 -39.92 -12.02
N ALA A 480 -24.84 -40.90 -12.05
CA ALA A 480 -25.15 -42.31 -11.95
C ALA A 480 -24.42 -42.93 -10.74
N PRO A 481 -24.77 -42.54 -9.49
CA PRO A 481 -24.11 -43.07 -8.30
C PRO A 481 -24.23 -44.59 -8.25
N GLY A 482 -23.12 -45.28 -7.97
CA GLY A 482 -23.06 -46.74 -7.98
C GLY A 482 -22.86 -47.38 -9.35
N SER A 483 -22.76 -46.59 -10.43
CA SER A 483 -22.44 -47.06 -11.79
C SER A 483 -21.26 -46.27 -12.35
N PRO A 484 -19.99 -46.67 -12.09
CA PRO A 484 -18.80 -45.98 -12.61
C PRO A 484 -18.60 -46.25 -14.11
N SER A 485 -19.56 -45.82 -14.91
CA SER A 485 -19.60 -46.04 -16.36
C SER A 485 -18.56 -45.23 -17.09
N ARG A 486 -18.16 -45.71 -18.27
CA ARG A 486 -17.31 -44.95 -19.19
C ARG A 486 -18.13 -43.86 -19.88
N VAL A 487 -17.75 -42.61 -19.66
CA VAL A 487 -18.43 -41.44 -20.23
C VAL A 487 -17.49 -40.54 -21.03
N GLU A 488 -17.98 -39.94 -22.10
CA GLU A 488 -17.31 -38.87 -22.84
C GLU A 488 -18.25 -37.66 -22.89
N VAL A 489 -17.91 -36.62 -22.12
CA VAL A 489 -18.67 -35.37 -22.03
C VAL A 489 -17.95 -34.31 -22.85
N SER A 490 -18.67 -33.62 -23.75
CA SER A 490 -18.04 -32.57 -24.56
C SER A 490 -18.94 -31.39 -24.90
N ASN A 491 -18.32 -30.20 -24.93
CA ASN A 491 -18.84 -29.00 -25.56
C ASN A 491 -17.93 -28.69 -26.75
N THR A 492 -18.39 -28.91 -27.99
CA THR A 492 -17.51 -28.93 -29.17
C THR A 492 -17.13 -27.54 -29.68
N ASN A 493 -16.19 -27.47 -30.63
CA ASN A 493 -15.89 -26.24 -31.36
C ASN A 493 -17.17 -25.56 -31.88
N ASN A 494 -17.21 -24.22 -31.81
CA ASN A 494 -18.34 -23.37 -32.20
C ASN A 494 -19.66 -23.57 -31.44
N SER A 495 -19.67 -24.41 -30.41
CA SER A 495 -20.81 -24.57 -29.49
C SER A 495 -20.67 -23.68 -28.25
N SER A 496 -21.76 -23.44 -27.53
CA SER A 496 -21.75 -22.68 -26.29
C SER A 496 -22.66 -23.22 -25.19
N ILE A 497 -22.19 -23.10 -23.94
CA ILE A 497 -23.01 -23.27 -22.73
C ILE A 497 -22.94 -21.97 -21.93
N THR A 498 -24.10 -21.34 -21.70
CA THR A 498 -24.20 -20.06 -20.98
C THR A 498 -25.01 -20.21 -19.70
N LEU A 499 -24.46 -19.71 -18.59
CA LEU A 499 -25.06 -19.77 -17.26
C LEU A 499 -25.15 -18.38 -16.61
N GLY A 500 -26.38 -17.97 -16.29
CA GLY A 500 -26.70 -16.74 -15.57
C GLY A 500 -27.03 -16.94 -14.08
N GLY A 501 -27.19 -18.20 -13.63
CA GLY A 501 -27.45 -18.50 -12.23
C GLY A 501 -26.24 -18.30 -11.32
N ILE A 502 -26.48 -18.17 -10.01
CA ILE A 502 -25.43 -17.90 -8.99
C ILE A 502 -24.80 -19.14 -8.36
N GLU A 503 -25.28 -20.34 -8.69
CA GLU A 503 -24.77 -21.61 -8.18
C GLU A 503 -24.94 -22.69 -9.26
N SER A 504 -24.44 -22.46 -10.48
CA SER A 504 -24.73 -23.28 -11.67
C SER A 504 -23.44 -23.88 -12.27
N TYR A 505 -23.55 -24.98 -13.02
CA TYR A 505 -22.40 -25.70 -13.58
C TYR A 505 -22.50 -25.94 -15.09
N GLY A 506 -21.49 -25.57 -15.88
CA GLY A 506 -21.55 -25.77 -17.33
C GLY A 506 -21.51 -27.25 -17.68
N MET A 507 -20.48 -27.94 -17.18
CA MET A 507 -20.31 -29.38 -17.27
C MET A 507 -19.90 -29.92 -15.90
N LYS A 508 -20.59 -30.96 -15.42
CA LYS A 508 -20.36 -31.50 -14.07
C LYS A 508 -20.39 -33.01 -14.04
N TRP A 509 -19.34 -33.61 -13.49
CA TRP A 509 -19.40 -34.96 -12.96
C TRP A 509 -19.88 -34.88 -11.51
N SER A 510 -20.93 -35.64 -11.23
CA SER A 510 -21.62 -35.64 -9.93
C SER A 510 -21.54 -37.00 -9.22
N SER A 511 -21.06 -38.03 -9.93
CA SER A 511 -20.80 -39.38 -9.43
C SER A 511 -19.47 -39.90 -9.99
N ARG A 512 -18.98 -41.01 -9.44
CA ARG A 512 -17.85 -41.77 -10.00
C ARG A 512 -18.10 -42.10 -11.48
N VAL A 513 -17.04 -42.03 -12.27
CA VAL A 513 -16.97 -42.48 -13.66
C VAL A 513 -15.79 -43.45 -13.81
N ALA A 514 -15.73 -44.21 -14.91
CA ALA A 514 -14.57 -45.03 -15.23
C ALA A 514 -13.32 -44.16 -15.47
N ASP A 515 -12.13 -44.69 -15.19
CA ASP A 515 -10.84 -43.98 -15.34
C ASP A 515 -10.46 -43.62 -16.79
N ASN A 516 -11.09 -44.28 -17.76
CA ASN A 516 -10.98 -44.01 -19.18
C ASN A 516 -12.04 -43.01 -19.72
N SER A 517 -12.80 -42.36 -18.81
CA SER A 517 -13.76 -41.31 -19.15
C SER A 517 -13.08 -39.98 -19.45
N THR A 518 -13.79 -39.07 -20.13
CA THR A 518 -13.29 -37.72 -20.45
C THR A 518 -14.38 -36.65 -20.30
N MET A 519 -13.97 -35.43 -19.95
CA MET A 519 -14.78 -34.22 -20.00
C MET A 519 -13.95 -33.12 -20.66
N ASP A 520 -14.38 -32.66 -21.85
CA ASP A 520 -13.64 -31.66 -22.62
C ASP A 520 -14.51 -30.48 -23.06
N ASN A 521 -14.05 -29.26 -22.78
CA ASN A 521 -14.58 -28.06 -23.43
C ASN A 521 -13.68 -27.66 -24.59
N SER A 522 -14.15 -27.82 -25.82
CA SER A 522 -13.55 -27.25 -27.04
C SER A 522 -14.32 -26.02 -27.54
N GLY A 523 -15.55 -25.79 -27.06
CA GLY A 523 -16.40 -24.64 -27.37
C GLY A 523 -16.24 -23.48 -26.40
N THR A 524 -17.32 -22.72 -26.20
CA THR A 524 -17.36 -21.60 -25.26
C THR A 524 -18.24 -21.90 -24.04
N LEU A 525 -17.71 -21.75 -22.83
CA LEU A 525 -18.49 -21.69 -21.59
C LEU A 525 -18.58 -20.23 -21.12
N LYS A 526 -19.76 -19.75 -20.74
CA LYS A 526 -19.94 -18.39 -20.21
C LYS A 526 -20.65 -18.42 -18.85
N ILE A 527 -19.94 -17.95 -17.83
CA ILE A 527 -20.40 -17.88 -16.44
C ILE A 527 -20.51 -16.42 -16.02
N SER A 528 -21.71 -15.99 -15.65
CA SER A 528 -22.01 -14.57 -15.44
C SER A 528 -22.97 -14.27 -14.29
N GLY A 529 -23.37 -15.27 -13.52
CA GLY A 529 -24.34 -15.07 -12.44
C GLY A 529 -23.87 -14.09 -11.38
N ASP A 530 -24.81 -13.32 -10.83
CA ASP A 530 -24.54 -12.31 -9.82
C ASP A 530 -25.63 -12.28 -8.74
N ALA A 531 -25.23 -12.55 -7.50
CA ALA A 531 -26.12 -12.49 -6.35
C ALA A 531 -26.33 -11.05 -5.83
N GLY A 532 -25.62 -10.04 -6.34
CA GLY A 532 -25.72 -8.65 -5.90
C GLY A 532 -25.21 -8.42 -4.48
N THR A 533 -25.71 -7.38 -3.81
CA THR A 533 -25.31 -7.01 -2.45
C THR A 533 -26.48 -7.15 -1.46
N LYS A 534 -26.14 -7.32 -0.18
CA LYS A 534 -27.07 -7.28 0.96
C LYS A 534 -26.66 -6.12 1.86
N LEU A 535 -27.60 -5.24 2.21
CA LEU A 535 -27.38 -4.25 3.27
C LEU A 535 -27.49 -4.93 4.64
N LEU A 536 -26.45 -4.76 5.45
CA LEU A 536 -26.42 -5.18 6.84
C LEU A 536 -27.14 -4.15 7.73
N PRO A 537 -27.61 -4.52 8.95
CA PRO A 537 -28.32 -3.61 9.85
C PRO A 537 -27.54 -2.33 10.22
N ASN A 538 -26.21 -2.38 10.14
CA ASN A 538 -25.31 -1.24 10.37
C ASN A 538 -25.13 -0.34 9.12
N GLY A 539 -25.91 -0.56 8.06
CA GLY A 539 -25.84 0.19 6.80
C GLY A 539 -24.72 -0.23 5.85
N THR A 540 -23.87 -1.20 6.21
CA THR A 540 -22.77 -1.66 5.34
C THR A 540 -23.27 -2.64 4.28
N ALA A 541 -22.86 -2.47 3.02
CA ALA A 541 -23.17 -3.41 1.95
C ALA A 541 -22.20 -4.61 1.97
N GLN A 542 -22.74 -5.83 2.03
CA GLN A 542 -22.01 -7.07 1.88
C GLN A 542 -22.26 -7.64 0.48
N ILE A 543 -21.21 -7.91 -0.28
CA ILE A 543 -21.31 -8.61 -1.57
C ILE A 543 -21.66 -10.07 -1.30
N ARG A 544 -22.69 -10.58 -1.97
CA ARG A 544 -23.12 -11.98 -1.85
C ARG A 544 -22.32 -12.87 -2.80
N ASP A 545 -22.12 -14.11 -2.37
CA ASP A 545 -21.38 -15.09 -3.16
C ASP A 545 -22.19 -15.56 -4.37
N SER A 546 -21.50 -15.78 -5.48
CA SER A 546 -21.97 -16.45 -6.69
C SER A 546 -20.91 -17.46 -7.06
N LEU A 547 -21.24 -18.74 -6.94
CA LEU A 547 -20.31 -19.86 -6.95
C LEU A 547 -20.54 -20.76 -8.16
N SER A 548 -20.94 -20.18 -9.29
CA SER A 548 -21.12 -20.91 -10.54
C SER A 548 -19.78 -21.26 -11.18
N SER A 549 -19.71 -22.42 -11.83
CA SER A 549 -18.50 -22.85 -12.53
C SER A 549 -18.73 -23.34 -13.96
N GLY A 550 -17.73 -23.15 -14.82
CA GLY A 550 -17.73 -23.73 -16.16
C GLY A 550 -17.64 -25.26 -16.12
N ILE A 551 -16.60 -25.76 -15.48
CA ILE A 551 -16.29 -27.20 -15.36
C ILE A 551 -16.20 -27.54 -13.87
N ALA A 552 -16.81 -28.63 -13.44
CA ALA A 552 -16.79 -29.05 -12.04
C ALA A 552 -16.67 -30.57 -11.85
N VAL A 553 -15.74 -30.95 -10.95
CA VAL A 553 -15.73 -32.25 -10.29
C VAL A 553 -15.60 -32.00 -8.79
N ILE A 554 -16.68 -32.24 -8.05
CA ILE A 554 -16.80 -31.85 -6.65
C ILE A 554 -17.30 -33.07 -5.87
N GLU A 555 -16.60 -33.42 -4.80
CA GLU A 555 -17.09 -34.43 -3.86
C GLU A 555 -18.47 -34.07 -3.32
N ASP A 556 -19.39 -35.04 -3.36
CA ASP A 556 -20.68 -34.95 -2.69
C ASP A 556 -20.77 -36.06 -1.65
N SER A 557 -21.41 -35.76 -0.53
CA SER A 557 -21.75 -36.73 0.52
C SER A 557 -22.54 -37.93 0.00
N SER A 558 -23.29 -37.76 -1.10
CA SER A 558 -24.02 -38.87 -1.72
C SER A 558 -23.17 -39.76 -2.63
N SER A 559 -21.92 -39.38 -2.93
CA SER A 559 -21.00 -40.19 -3.76
C SER A 559 -20.38 -41.38 -3.01
N GLY A 560 -20.59 -41.53 -1.70
CA GLY A 560 -19.93 -42.59 -0.91
C GLY A 560 -18.42 -42.35 -0.71
N SER A 561 -17.69 -43.37 -0.26
CA SER A 561 -16.24 -43.35 -0.01
C SER A 561 -15.50 -44.43 -0.81
N GLY A 562 -14.16 -44.38 -0.87
CA GLY A 562 -13.37 -45.44 -1.51
C GLY A 562 -13.59 -45.50 -3.02
N SER A 563 -13.94 -46.67 -3.55
CA SER A 563 -14.17 -46.88 -5.00
C SER A 563 -15.42 -46.19 -5.54
N SER A 564 -16.34 -45.78 -4.67
CA SER A 564 -17.54 -45.01 -5.05
C SER A 564 -17.29 -43.49 -5.06
N ALA A 565 -16.28 -43.02 -4.32
CA ALA A 565 -15.97 -41.60 -4.23
C ALA A 565 -15.56 -41.03 -5.59
N ILE A 566 -16.05 -39.84 -5.90
CA ILE A 566 -15.83 -39.19 -7.20
C ILE A 566 -14.34 -38.97 -7.50
N ARG A 567 -13.98 -39.09 -8.78
CA ARG A 567 -12.62 -38.92 -9.30
C ARG A 567 -12.66 -38.07 -10.56
N ALA A 568 -11.65 -37.22 -10.72
CA ALA A 568 -11.41 -36.51 -11.98
C ALA A 568 -10.39 -37.25 -12.86
N TYR A 569 -9.45 -37.98 -12.25
CA TYR A 569 -8.30 -38.62 -12.90
C TYR A 569 -7.40 -37.66 -13.69
N ASN A 570 -6.16 -38.06 -13.92
CA ASN A 570 -5.17 -37.17 -14.53
C ASN A 570 -5.40 -37.03 -16.04
N GLY A 571 -5.43 -35.80 -16.53
CA GLY A 571 -5.57 -35.45 -17.94
C GLY A 571 -6.95 -35.75 -18.54
N LYS A 572 -7.99 -36.00 -17.72
CA LYS A 572 -9.34 -36.36 -18.22
C LYS A 572 -10.33 -35.20 -18.23
N VAL A 573 -10.10 -34.18 -17.42
CA VAL A 573 -10.98 -33.00 -17.32
C VAL A 573 -10.24 -31.79 -17.87
N THR A 574 -10.59 -31.39 -19.09
CA THR A 574 -9.82 -30.43 -19.90
C THR A 574 -10.63 -29.25 -20.42
N ASN A 575 -9.96 -28.11 -20.54
CA ASN A 575 -10.40 -27.00 -21.37
C ASN A 575 -9.45 -26.82 -22.56
N ASN A 576 -9.95 -27.06 -23.77
CA ASN A 576 -9.32 -26.81 -25.06
C ASN A 576 -9.87 -25.56 -25.77
N GLY A 577 -11.03 -25.07 -25.34
CA GLY A 577 -11.75 -23.92 -25.90
C GLY A 577 -11.68 -22.69 -25.00
N VAL A 578 -12.78 -21.94 -24.93
CA VAL A 578 -12.87 -20.68 -24.19
C VAL A 578 -13.79 -20.81 -22.98
N ILE A 579 -13.37 -20.32 -21.82
CA ILE A 579 -14.22 -20.12 -20.65
C ILE A 579 -14.22 -18.63 -20.28
N ASN A 580 -15.38 -18.01 -20.20
CA ASN A 580 -15.54 -16.61 -19.80
C ASN A 580 -16.21 -16.55 -18.41
N VAL A 581 -15.52 -15.95 -17.44
CA VAL A 581 -15.93 -15.87 -16.04
C VAL A 581 -16.10 -14.40 -15.64
N SER A 582 -17.28 -14.05 -15.16
CA SER A 582 -17.66 -12.69 -14.76
C SER A 582 -18.78 -12.69 -13.72
N GLY A 583 -19.22 -11.52 -13.25
CA GLY A 583 -20.44 -11.37 -12.43
C GLY A 583 -20.19 -11.27 -10.93
N GLY A 584 -20.88 -12.12 -10.17
CA GLY A 584 -20.90 -12.22 -8.71
C GLY A 584 -19.57 -12.59 -8.05
N LYS A 585 -19.57 -12.75 -6.73
CA LYS A 585 -18.36 -13.08 -5.97
C LYS A 585 -18.06 -14.58 -5.98
N GLY A 586 -16.99 -14.97 -6.68
CA GLY A 586 -16.44 -16.34 -6.61
C GLY A 586 -16.81 -17.27 -7.76
N ASN A 587 -17.32 -16.75 -8.88
CA ASN A 587 -17.54 -17.58 -10.06
C ASN A 587 -16.19 -18.12 -10.55
N THR A 588 -16.19 -19.37 -11.02
CA THR A 588 -14.94 -20.09 -11.31
C THR A 588 -14.96 -20.67 -12.73
N GLY A 589 -13.84 -20.63 -13.45
CA GLY A 589 -13.76 -21.30 -14.75
C GLY A 589 -13.80 -22.82 -14.61
N MET A 590 -12.84 -23.38 -13.88
CA MET A 590 -12.72 -24.81 -13.58
C MET A 590 -12.55 -25.04 -12.07
N VAL A 591 -13.32 -25.97 -11.49
CA VAL A 591 -13.24 -26.30 -10.07
C VAL A 591 -13.05 -27.81 -9.84
N LEU A 592 -12.09 -28.15 -8.97
CA LEU A 592 -11.83 -29.52 -8.52
C LEU A 592 -11.83 -29.58 -6.99
N VAL A 593 -12.65 -30.45 -6.41
CA VAL A 593 -12.67 -30.73 -4.98
C VAL A 593 -12.74 -32.23 -4.74
N VAL A 594 -11.60 -32.87 -4.51
CA VAL A 594 -11.49 -34.32 -4.27
C VAL A 594 -10.32 -34.62 -3.32
N ASN A 595 -10.37 -35.76 -2.62
CA ASN A 595 -9.22 -36.31 -1.89
C ASN A 595 -8.55 -37.41 -2.73
N ALA A 596 -7.90 -36.99 -3.81
CA ALA A 596 -7.14 -37.83 -4.73
C ALA A 596 -6.08 -37.00 -5.43
N ALA A 597 -5.02 -37.65 -5.94
CA ALA A 597 -3.99 -37.01 -6.74
C ALA A 597 -4.44 -36.77 -8.20
N ASP A 598 -5.67 -36.25 -8.36
CA ASP A 598 -6.33 -36.00 -9.64
C ASP A 598 -6.11 -34.54 -10.10
N ASP A 599 -6.39 -34.24 -11.38
CA ASP A 599 -6.21 -32.90 -11.92
C ASP A 599 -7.38 -32.34 -12.75
N VAL A 600 -7.36 -31.02 -12.91
CA VAL A 600 -8.09 -30.29 -13.95
C VAL A 600 -7.11 -29.44 -14.75
N THR A 601 -7.25 -29.44 -16.07
CA THR A 601 -6.23 -28.85 -16.95
C THR A 601 -6.82 -27.87 -17.96
N ASN A 602 -6.34 -26.62 -17.94
CA ASN A 602 -6.47 -25.71 -19.09
C ASN A 602 -5.32 -26.02 -20.05
N THR A 603 -5.60 -26.64 -21.19
CA THR A 603 -4.55 -27.14 -22.10
C THR A 603 -3.90 -25.99 -22.87
N SER A 604 -2.86 -26.27 -23.67
CA SER A 604 -2.18 -25.25 -24.50
C SER A 604 -3.10 -24.51 -25.47
N ASN A 605 -4.23 -25.11 -25.84
CA ASN A 605 -5.23 -24.48 -26.72
C ASN A 605 -6.28 -23.70 -25.92
N GLY A 606 -6.44 -24.02 -24.63
CA GLY A 606 -7.46 -23.46 -23.77
C GLY A 606 -7.21 -22.00 -23.39
N THR A 607 -8.29 -21.23 -23.35
CA THR A 607 -8.32 -19.84 -22.88
C THR A 607 -9.36 -19.67 -21.77
N ILE A 608 -8.98 -19.05 -20.66
CA ILE A 608 -9.91 -18.65 -19.60
C ILE A 608 -9.83 -17.13 -19.39
N ASN A 609 -10.92 -16.42 -19.63
CA ASN A 609 -11.05 -14.99 -19.39
C ASN A 609 -11.75 -14.76 -18.05
N VAL A 610 -11.16 -13.96 -17.16
CA VAL A 610 -11.71 -13.63 -15.85
C VAL A 610 -11.81 -12.12 -15.70
N ASN A 611 -13.02 -11.64 -15.42
CA ASN A 611 -13.29 -10.24 -15.10
C ASN A 611 -13.99 -10.16 -13.74
N SER A 612 -13.46 -9.31 -12.85
CA SER A 612 -14.03 -9.08 -11.53
C SER A 612 -14.25 -7.60 -11.29
N ALA A 613 -15.45 -7.20 -10.89
CA ALA A 613 -15.63 -5.90 -10.25
C ALA A 613 -15.07 -5.93 -8.81
N ALA A 614 -14.92 -4.77 -8.18
CA ALA A 614 -14.38 -4.64 -6.83
C ALA A 614 -15.08 -5.56 -5.83
N GLY A 615 -14.30 -6.36 -5.10
CA GLY A 615 -14.77 -7.29 -4.08
C GLY A 615 -15.47 -8.55 -4.62
N ARG A 616 -15.49 -8.79 -5.94
CA ARG A 616 -16.17 -9.93 -6.59
C ARG A 616 -15.26 -11.06 -7.07
N GLN A 617 -13.96 -10.99 -6.82
CA GLN A 617 -13.03 -12.14 -6.72
C GLN A 617 -13.35 -13.39 -7.58
N ASN A 618 -13.50 -13.24 -8.90
CA ASN A 618 -13.71 -14.37 -9.82
C ASN A 618 -12.39 -15.09 -10.09
N ILE A 619 -12.48 -16.38 -10.45
CA ILE A 619 -11.34 -17.30 -10.45
C ILE A 619 -11.26 -18.04 -11.78
N ALA A 620 -10.08 -18.16 -12.38
CA ALA A 620 -9.93 -19.00 -13.58
C ALA A 620 -9.97 -20.49 -13.21
N MET A 621 -9.12 -20.90 -12.27
CA MET A 621 -9.01 -22.29 -11.81
C MET A 621 -8.91 -22.36 -10.28
N ARG A 622 -9.78 -23.17 -9.67
CA ARG A 622 -9.81 -23.42 -8.23
C ARG A 622 -9.63 -24.91 -7.95
N VAL A 623 -8.76 -25.24 -7.01
CA VAL A 623 -8.61 -26.61 -6.52
C VAL A 623 -8.55 -26.64 -5.00
N ASP A 624 -9.36 -27.50 -4.39
CA ASP A 624 -9.37 -27.69 -2.94
C ASP A 624 -9.21 -29.17 -2.62
N LYS A 625 -8.42 -29.50 -1.60
CA LYS A 625 -8.35 -30.88 -1.10
C LYS A 625 -9.67 -31.26 -0.44
N GLY A 626 -10.30 -32.30 -0.99
CA GLY A 626 -11.54 -32.85 -0.49
C GLY A 626 -11.39 -33.54 0.87
N SER A 627 -12.52 -33.75 1.52
CA SER A 627 -12.67 -34.42 2.81
C SER A 627 -13.06 -35.89 2.68
N VAL A 628 -13.60 -36.33 1.54
CA VAL A 628 -14.08 -37.70 1.31
C VAL A 628 -12.94 -38.54 0.72
N PRO A 629 -12.38 -39.51 1.47
CA PRO A 629 -11.29 -40.34 0.97
C PRO A 629 -11.74 -41.20 -0.21
N THR A 630 -10.93 -41.19 -1.26
CA THR A 630 -11.08 -42.07 -2.41
C THR A 630 -10.35 -43.40 -2.19
N ASP A 631 -10.42 -44.30 -3.16
CA ASP A 631 -9.59 -45.50 -3.25
C ASP A 631 -8.09 -45.22 -3.48
N ALA A 632 -7.72 -43.96 -3.80
CA ALA A 632 -6.34 -43.50 -3.89
C ALA A 632 -6.20 -42.06 -3.34
N PRO A 633 -6.25 -41.88 -2.00
CA PRO A 633 -6.17 -40.56 -1.38
C PRO A 633 -4.89 -39.82 -1.77
N GLY A 634 -5.01 -38.51 -2.01
CA GLY A 634 -3.91 -37.70 -2.52
C GLY A 634 -4.23 -36.22 -2.52
N THR A 635 -3.31 -35.43 -3.06
CA THR A 635 -3.46 -33.98 -3.17
C THR A 635 -3.86 -33.61 -4.59
N PRO A 636 -5.04 -33.01 -4.81
CA PRO A 636 -5.50 -32.66 -6.15
C PRO A 636 -4.73 -31.47 -6.72
N LYS A 637 -4.79 -31.30 -8.05
CA LYS A 637 -3.99 -30.30 -8.77
C LYS A 637 -4.79 -29.51 -9.82
N ALA A 638 -4.48 -28.23 -9.98
CA ALA A 638 -4.91 -27.41 -11.12
C ALA A 638 -3.71 -27.09 -12.02
N ILE A 639 -3.85 -27.30 -13.33
CA ILE A 639 -2.75 -27.11 -14.30
C ILE A 639 -3.17 -26.13 -15.39
N ASN A 640 -2.44 -25.03 -15.55
CA ASN A 640 -2.54 -24.14 -16.70
C ASN A 640 -1.39 -24.38 -17.68
N GLY A 641 -1.70 -24.97 -18.83
CA GLY A 641 -0.82 -25.03 -20.00
C GLY A 641 -1.16 -24.02 -21.10
N GLY A 642 -2.32 -23.35 -21.02
CA GLY A 642 -2.82 -22.39 -22.00
C GLY A 642 -2.76 -20.95 -21.55
N ASN A 643 -3.79 -20.18 -21.92
CA ASN A 643 -3.88 -18.75 -21.61
C ASN A 643 -4.95 -18.48 -20.55
N ILE A 644 -4.60 -17.72 -19.53
CA ILE A 644 -5.53 -17.14 -18.56
C ILE A 644 -5.40 -15.62 -18.64
N TYR A 645 -6.53 -14.92 -18.80
CA TYR A 645 -6.55 -13.47 -18.89
C TYR A 645 -7.31 -12.85 -17.72
N LEU A 646 -6.64 -12.01 -16.94
CA LEU A 646 -7.18 -11.37 -15.74
C LEU A 646 -7.48 -9.89 -15.98
N ASP A 647 -8.67 -9.47 -15.54
CA ASP A 647 -9.21 -8.13 -15.75
C ASP A 647 -10.02 -7.63 -14.54
N GLY A 648 -10.12 -6.32 -14.39
CA GLY A 648 -10.91 -5.65 -13.37
C GLY A 648 -10.18 -5.48 -12.04
N ASP A 649 -10.87 -5.68 -10.93
CA ASP A 649 -10.31 -5.45 -9.60
C ASP A 649 -9.67 -6.70 -9.01
N SER A 650 -10.47 -7.68 -8.58
CA SER A 650 -9.97 -8.75 -7.70
C SER A 650 -9.81 -10.13 -8.38
N SER A 651 -9.55 -10.18 -9.69
CA SER A 651 -9.50 -11.44 -10.45
C SER A 651 -8.31 -12.33 -10.06
N ILE A 652 -8.55 -13.65 -10.01
CA ILE A 652 -7.57 -14.66 -9.64
C ILE A 652 -7.33 -15.62 -10.80
N GLY A 653 -6.06 -15.90 -11.11
CA GLY A 653 -5.68 -16.94 -12.06
C GLY A 653 -5.91 -18.33 -11.48
N ILE A 654 -4.95 -18.83 -10.69
CA ILE A 654 -5.02 -20.18 -10.13
C ILE A 654 -4.91 -20.11 -8.62
N VAL A 655 -5.79 -20.82 -7.90
CA VAL A 655 -5.75 -20.90 -6.43
C VAL A 655 -5.96 -22.32 -5.91
N GLY A 656 -5.09 -22.72 -4.98
CA GLY A 656 -5.15 -24.01 -4.30
C GLY A 656 -5.37 -23.90 -2.79
N THR A 657 -6.33 -24.65 -2.22
CA THR A 657 -6.46 -24.84 -0.76
C THR A 657 -6.01 -26.23 -0.35
N ASN A 658 -4.86 -26.32 0.33
CA ASN A 658 -4.18 -27.58 0.68
C ASN A 658 -4.00 -28.48 -0.56
N ALA A 659 -3.83 -27.85 -1.72
CA ALA A 659 -3.87 -28.45 -3.05
C ALA A 659 -2.84 -27.79 -3.95
N ASP A 660 -2.45 -28.50 -5.00
CA ASP A 660 -1.33 -28.13 -5.85
C ASP A 660 -1.77 -27.26 -7.03
N VAL A 661 -0.93 -26.30 -7.41
CA VAL A 661 -1.18 -25.41 -8.54
C VAL A 661 0.04 -25.35 -9.45
N LYS A 662 -0.19 -25.47 -10.76
CA LYS A 662 0.87 -25.50 -11.76
C LYS A 662 0.56 -24.56 -12.92
N ASN A 663 1.54 -23.75 -13.32
CA ASN A 663 1.49 -22.93 -14.52
C ASN A 663 2.69 -23.19 -15.42
N THR A 664 2.42 -23.65 -16.64
CA THR A 664 3.38 -23.76 -17.74
C THR A 664 3.03 -22.85 -18.91
N GLY A 665 1.83 -22.26 -18.91
CA GLY A 665 1.35 -21.32 -19.94
C GLY A 665 1.45 -19.86 -19.51
N ASN A 666 0.44 -19.07 -19.88
CA ASN A 666 0.39 -17.63 -19.65
C ASN A 666 -0.76 -17.25 -18.70
N ILE A 667 -0.47 -16.37 -17.73
CA ILE A 667 -1.46 -15.68 -16.90
C ILE A 667 -1.22 -14.19 -17.03
N GLU A 668 -2.07 -13.48 -17.78
CA GLU A 668 -1.76 -12.12 -18.22
C GLU A 668 -2.94 -11.14 -18.13
N THR A 669 -2.62 -9.86 -18.11
CA THR A 669 -3.55 -8.79 -18.46
C THR A 669 -3.33 -8.38 -19.91
N THR A 670 -4.34 -8.59 -20.77
CA THR A 670 -4.24 -8.26 -22.21
C THR A 670 -4.12 -6.75 -22.41
N THR A 671 -3.58 -6.35 -23.57
CA THR A 671 -3.59 -4.97 -24.04
C THR A 671 -5.02 -4.40 -23.96
N SER A 672 -5.19 -3.19 -23.44
CA SER A 672 -6.46 -2.48 -23.12
C SER A 672 -7.22 -2.88 -21.84
N LYS A 673 -6.74 -3.86 -21.07
CA LYS A 673 -7.32 -4.23 -19.77
C LYS A 673 -6.48 -3.71 -18.62
N THR A 674 -7.05 -3.63 -17.43
CA THR A 674 -6.34 -3.22 -16.19
C THR A 674 -6.72 -4.16 -15.07
N ILE A 675 -5.75 -4.51 -14.24
CA ILE A 675 -5.94 -5.32 -13.04
C ILE A 675 -5.49 -4.53 -11.80
N ILE A 676 -6.32 -4.49 -10.75
CA ILE A 676 -6.07 -3.66 -9.56
C ILE A 676 -5.55 -4.49 -8.38
N ASN A 677 -6.31 -5.50 -7.96
CA ASN A 677 -6.04 -6.38 -6.81
C ASN A 677 -5.94 -7.84 -7.29
N GLY A 678 -5.27 -8.05 -8.41
CA GLY A 678 -5.19 -9.35 -9.07
C GLY A 678 -4.16 -10.27 -8.44
N ILE A 679 -4.45 -11.57 -8.47
CA ILE A 679 -3.52 -12.62 -8.06
C ILE A 679 -3.28 -13.56 -9.24
N GLY A 680 -2.03 -13.68 -9.69
CA GLY A 680 -1.67 -14.60 -10.76
C GLY A 680 -1.83 -16.05 -10.32
N MET A 681 -1.06 -16.44 -9.31
CA MET A 681 -1.12 -17.78 -8.71
C MET A 681 -1.02 -17.72 -7.19
N ALA A 682 -1.79 -18.58 -6.52
CA ALA A 682 -1.65 -18.75 -5.08
C ALA A 682 -1.87 -20.18 -4.60
N THR A 683 -1.23 -20.53 -3.50
CA THR A 683 -1.58 -21.73 -2.72
C THR A 683 -1.58 -21.44 -1.23
N ARG A 684 -2.52 -22.08 -0.54
CA ARG A 684 -2.60 -22.16 0.91
C ARG A 684 -2.25 -23.58 1.33
N GLY A 685 -0.97 -23.83 1.59
CA GLY A 685 -0.45 -25.11 2.11
C GLY A 685 -0.13 -26.23 1.12
N GLY A 686 -0.38 -26.06 -0.19
CA GLY A 686 -0.02 -27.05 -1.22
C GLY A 686 1.30 -26.74 -1.95
N VAL A 687 1.55 -27.44 -3.07
CA VAL A 687 2.70 -27.22 -3.94
C VAL A 687 2.37 -26.20 -5.04
N LEU A 688 3.22 -25.20 -5.25
CA LEU A 688 3.11 -24.23 -6.34
C LEU A 688 4.28 -24.40 -7.33
N GLU A 689 3.97 -24.66 -8.60
CA GLU A 689 4.96 -24.78 -9.67
C GLU A 689 4.69 -23.75 -10.76
N ASN A 690 5.65 -22.85 -11.01
CA ASN A 690 5.60 -21.97 -12.17
C ASN A 690 6.80 -22.25 -13.07
N SER A 691 6.55 -22.45 -14.37
CA SER A 691 7.54 -22.45 -15.43
C SER A 691 7.13 -21.59 -16.63
N GLY A 692 5.95 -20.98 -16.57
CA GLY A 692 5.40 -20.09 -17.58
C GLY A 692 5.50 -18.61 -17.20
N THR A 693 4.65 -17.81 -17.85
CA THR A 693 4.62 -16.34 -17.69
C THR A 693 3.44 -15.91 -16.84
N ILE A 694 3.69 -14.99 -15.91
CA ILE A 694 2.69 -14.21 -15.19
C ILE A 694 2.97 -12.73 -15.49
N ASN A 695 2.02 -12.01 -16.09
CA ASN A 695 2.19 -10.62 -16.52
C ASN A 695 0.97 -9.77 -16.18
N LEU A 696 0.94 -9.21 -14.97
CA LEU A 696 -0.18 -8.44 -14.43
C LEU A 696 0.06 -6.95 -14.64
N LYS A 697 -0.76 -6.32 -15.48
CA LYS A 697 -0.62 -4.91 -15.85
C LYS A 697 -1.64 -4.05 -15.13
N GLY A 698 -1.28 -3.58 -13.94
CA GLY A 698 -2.02 -2.53 -13.24
C GLY A 698 -1.61 -1.12 -13.67
N SER A 699 -2.38 -0.13 -13.23
CA SER A 699 -2.09 1.29 -13.42
C SER A 699 -2.44 2.07 -12.16
N GLY A 700 -1.62 3.05 -11.79
CA GLY A 700 -1.81 3.82 -10.54
C GLY A 700 -1.85 2.91 -9.32
N VAL A 701 -2.87 3.08 -8.49
CA VAL A 701 -3.09 2.28 -7.27
C VAL A 701 -3.56 0.87 -7.63
N SER A 702 -2.67 -0.13 -7.54
CA SER A 702 -3.02 -1.53 -7.80
C SER A 702 -2.10 -2.51 -7.05
N SER A 703 -2.61 -3.15 -6.00
CA SER A 703 -1.92 -4.13 -5.17
C SER A 703 -1.89 -5.54 -5.80
N ASN A 704 -1.39 -5.67 -7.03
CA ASN A 704 -1.31 -6.94 -7.75
C ASN A 704 -0.22 -7.85 -7.20
N ILE A 705 -0.45 -9.17 -7.24
CA ILE A 705 0.52 -10.17 -6.79
C ILE A 705 0.71 -11.25 -7.85
N GLY A 706 1.96 -11.45 -8.28
CA GLY A 706 2.28 -12.49 -9.25
C GLY A 706 2.12 -13.88 -8.65
N VAL A 707 2.90 -14.18 -7.60
CA VAL A 707 2.87 -15.45 -6.87
C VAL A 707 2.67 -15.20 -5.39
N TYR A 708 1.73 -15.92 -4.77
CA TYR A 708 1.49 -15.87 -3.33
C TYR A 708 1.47 -17.26 -2.68
N MET A 709 2.32 -17.47 -1.68
CA MET A 709 2.32 -18.69 -0.86
C MET A 709 2.08 -18.34 0.60
N VAL A 710 1.09 -19.00 1.19
CA VAL A 710 0.71 -18.84 2.59
C VAL A 710 0.45 -20.19 3.26
N LYS A 711 0.62 -20.23 4.58
CA LYS A 711 0.37 -21.43 5.38
C LYS A 711 -1.10 -21.87 5.30
N GLY A 712 -1.32 -23.14 5.00
CA GLY A 712 -2.61 -23.82 5.12
C GLY A 712 -2.65 -24.72 6.36
N THR A 713 -3.17 -25.93 6.21
CA THR A 713 -2.98 -26.98 7.24
C THR A 713 -1.51 -27.40 7.35
N SER A 714 -0.81 -27.33 6.22
CA SER A 714 0.64 -27.53 6.07
C SER A 714 1.33 -26.25 5.64
N ASN A 715 2.64 -26.19 5.81
CA ASN A 715 3.46 -25.20 5.13
C ASN A 715 3.47 -25.50 3.63
N PRO A 716 3.31 -24.50 2.75
CA PRO A 716 3.37 -24.70 1.31
C PRO A 716 4.80 -24.95 0.84
N SER A 717 4.96 -25.48 -0.36
CA SER A 717 6.24 -25.54 -1.07
C SER A 717 6.11 -24.97 -2.48
N GLY A 718 7.16 -24.34 -2.98
CA GLY A 718 7.14 -23.63 -4.25
C GLY A 718 8.34 -23.97 -5.12
N THR A 719 8.15 -23.99 -6.44
CA THR A 719 9.22 -24.05 -7.43
C THR A 719 8.95 -23.05 -8.54
N LEU A 720 9.87 -22.10 -8.73
CA LEU A 720 9.95 -21.26 -9.92
C LEU A 720 11.06 -21.83 -10.80
N ALA A 721 10.71 -22.33 -11.98
CA ALA A 721 11.70 -22.85 -12.93
C ALA A 721 12.56 -21.71 -13.52
N SER A 722 13.68 -22.05 -14.17
CA SER A 722 14.53 -21.09 -14.90
C SER A 722 13.80 -20.29 -15.98
N THR A 723 12.73 -20.84 -16.55
CA THR A 723 11.87 -20.21 -17.55
C THR A 723 10.77 -19.33 -16.96
N SER A 724 10.63 -19.27 -15.63
CA SER A 724 9.62 -18.44 -14.98
C SER A 724 9.83 -16.97 -15.31
N ILE A 725 8.75 -16.30 -15.72
CA ILE A 725 8.72 -14.85 -15.91
C ILE A 725 7.55 -14.31 -15.11
N ILE A 726 7.83 -13.44 -14.14
CA ILE A 726 6.81 -12.77 -13.33
C ILE A 726 6.98 -11.26 -13.50
N LYS A 727 5.96 -10.59 -14.03
CA LYS A 727 5.92 -9.15 -14.21
C LYS A 727 4.66 -8.61 -13.55
N VAL A 728 4.81 -7.67 -12.63
CA VAL A 728 3.70 -6.97 -12.00
C VAL A 728 3.89 -5.47 -12.13
N LYS A 729 2.80 -4.76 -12.40
CA LYS A 729 2.81 -3.31 -12.53
C LYS A 729 1.70 -2.66 -11.71
N GLY A 730 2.05 -1.49 -11.16
CA GLY A 730 1.23 -0.54 -10.43
C GLY A 730 1.56 -0.51 -8.94
N ASP A 731 1.13 0.56 -8.27
CA ASP A 731 1.55 0.91 -6.92
C ASP A 731 1.09 -0.15 -5.91
N ASP A 732 1.94 -0.47 -4.92
CA ASP A 732 1.74 -1.53 -3.91
C ASP A 732 1.82 -2.98 -4.45
N SER A 733 2.10 -3.18 -5.75
CA SER A 733 2.26 -4.53 -6.33
C SER A 733 3.47 -5.30 -5.81
N THR A 734 3.37 -6.62 -5.77
CA THR A 734 4.45 -7.54 -5.36
C THR A 734 4.67 -8.65 -6.38
N GLY A 735 5.91 -8.84 -6.85
CA GLY A 735 6.23 -9.88 -7.82
C GLY A 735 5.95 -11.27 -7.25
N ALA A 736 6.65 -11.62 -6.17
CA ALA A 736 6.40 -12.85 -5.42
C ALA A 736 6.42 -12.61 -3.90
N LEU A 737 5.39 -13.10 -3.21
CA LEU A 737 5.24 -13.04 -1.78
C LEU A 737 5.17 -14.45 -1.20
N ILE A 738 6.17 -14.85 -0.43
CA ILE A 738 6.28 -16.20 0.13
C ILE A 738 6.29 -16.09 1.64
N SER A 739 5.10 -15.99 2.25
CA SER A 739 5.02 -15.73 3.69
C SER A 739 5.48 -16.93 4.51
N ASN A 740 5.22 -18.16 4.04
CA ASN A 740 5.62 -19.39 4.75
C ASN A 740 6.14 -20.45 3.80
N GLY A 741 6.88 -21.41 4.36
CA GLY A 741 7.20 -22.67 3.69
C GLY A 741 8.57 -22.68 3.02
N THR A 742 8.67 -23.37 1.88
CA THR A 742 9.93 -23.50 1.13
C THR A 742 9.79 -23.05 -0.32
N LEU A 743 10.84 -22.44 -0.87
CA LEU A 743 10.88 -22.03 -2.28
C LEU A 743 12.17 -22.52 -2.95
N ASN A 744 12.05 -23.25 -4.06
CA ASN A 744 13.11 -23.41 -5.04
C ASN A 744 12.99 -22.30 -6.07
N TYR A 745 13.86 -21.29 -6.00
CA TYR A 745 13.80 -20.10 -6.83
C TYR A 745 14.53 -20.29 -8.17
N GLY A 746 13.94 -19.72 -9.22
CA GLY A 746 14.48 -19.61 -10.57
C GLY A 746 13.72 -18.58 -11.41
N GLY A 747 14.34 -18.13 -12.50
CA GLY A 747 13.71 -17.23 -13.47
C GLY A 747 13.68 -15.76 -13.04
N ASN A 748 12.91 -14.95 -13.75
CA ASN A 748 12.96 -13.49 -13.67
C ASN A 748 11.71 -12.90 -13.01
N ILE A 749 11.90 -11.89 -12.16
CA ILE A 749 10.84 -11.09 -11.54
C ILE A 749 11.03 -9.62 -11.89
N THR A 750 9.96 -8.92 -12.26
CA THR A 750 9.93 -7.47 -12.46
C THR A 750 8.74 -6.86 -11.75
N ALA A 751 8.98 -5.86 -10.91
CA ALA A 751 7.93 -5.08 -10.26
C ALA A 751 8.08 -3.58 -10.60
N GLU A 752 7.03 -3.00 -11.18
CA GLU A 752 7.04 -1.60 -11.62
C GLU A 752 5.96 -0.77 -10.91
N GLY A 753 6.33 0.31 -10.21
CA GLY A 753 5.39 1.21 -9.53
C GLY A 753 5.99 1.89 -8.31
N ASN A 754 5.19 2.55 -7.48
CA ASN A 754 5.59 3.03 -6.16
C ASN A 754 5.13 2.07 -5.05
N GLY A 755 5.86 1.99 -3.93
CA GLY A 755 5.56 1.04 -2.86
C GLY A 755 5.59 -0.43 -3.28
N VAL A 756 6.26 -0.74 -4.39
CA VAL A 756 6.27 -2.09 -4.98
C VAL A 756 7.32 -2.98 -4.33
N SER A 757 7.21 -4.29 -4.54
CA SER A 757 8.18 -5.25 -4.02
C SER A 757 8.54 -6.30 -5.06
N GLY A 758 9.82 -6.55 -5.29
CA GLY A 758 10.27 -7.61 -6.20
C GLY A 758 9.96 -8.99 -5.62
N LEU A 759 10.68 -9.35 -4.55
CA LEU A 759 10.55 -10.64 -3.86
C LEU A 759 10.51 -10.45 -2.35
N ILE A 760 9.52 -11.05 -1.70
CA ILE A 760 9.39 -11.08 -0.24
C ILE A 760 9.43 -12.54 0.24
N ILE A 761 10.37 -12.84 1.14
CA ILE A 761 10.56 -14.16 1.77
C ILE A 761 10.32 -14.03 3.27
N GLY A 762 9.26 -14.64 3.78
CA GLY A 762 8.82 -14.51 5.18
C GLY A 762 8.13 -13.17 5.45
N ASP A 763 8.10 -12.78 6.72
CA ASP A 763 7.75 -11.42 7.14
C ASP A 763 8.67 -10.91 8.27
N ASN A 764 8.50 -9.66 8.68
CA ASN A 764 9.22 -9.07 9.82
C ASN A 764 8.51 -9.33 11.17
N ALA A 765 7.67 -10.36 11.23
CA ALA A 765 6.91 -10.76 12.41
C ALA A 765 7.19 -12.23 12.75
N SER A 766 6.23 -13.12 12.54
CA SER A 766 6.29 -14.53 12.94
C SER A 766 6.40 -15.51 11.77
N ASN A 767 6.15 -15.07 10.54
CA ASN A 767 6.12 -15.97 9.39
C ASN A 767 7.53 -16.14 8.80
N THR A 768 7.97 -17.39 8.74
CA THR A 768 9.32 -17.75 8.29
C THR A 768 9.28 -18.61 7.03
N THR A 769 10.24 -18.36 6.14
CA THR A 769 10.38 -19.07 4.86
C THR A 769 11.84 -19.42 4.58
N ASN A 770 12.05 -20.60 4.01
CA ASN A 770 13.35 -21.06 3.53
C ASN A 770 13.36 -21.12 1.99
N ALA A 771 14.02 -20.18 1.34
CA ALA A 771 14.22 -20.16 -0.09
C ALA A 771 15.65 -20.56 -0.48
N THR A 772 15.75 -21.42 -1.49
CA THR A 772 17.00 -21.85 -2.11
C THR A 772 16.97 -21.48 -3.60
N ILE A 773 18.03 -20.83 -4.08
CA ILE A 773 18.21 -20.49 -5.49
C ILE A 773 18.73 -21.73 -6.20
N THR A 774 17.87 -22.40 -6.96
CA THR A 774 18.20 -23.63 -7.70
C THR A 774 18.39 -23.38 -9.19
N ASN A 775 17.99 -22.20 -9.66
CA ASN A 775 18.22 -21.76 -11.03
C ASN A 775 18.57 -20.27 -11.02
N ASN A 776 19.32 -19.83 -12.03
CA ASN A 776 19.67 -18.41 -12.14
C ASN A 776 18.42 -17.56 -12.41
N GLY A 777 18.49 -16.28 -12.04
CA GLY A 777 17.40 -15.34 -12.23
C GLY A 777 17.81 -13.89 -12.10
N LEU A 778 16.94 -12.99 -12.56
CA LEU A 778 17.08 -11.54 -12.43
C LEU A 778 15.85 -10.95 -11.72
N ILE A 779 16.07 -10.13 -10.70
CA ILE A 779 15.01 -9.34 -10.06
C ILE A 779 15.20 -7.86 -10.41
N THR A 780 14.15 -7.26 -10.99
CA THR A 780 14.11 -5.85 -11.36
C THR A 780 13.03 -5.12 -10.58
N VAL A 781 13.36 -3.98 -9.98
CA VAL A 781 12.38 -3.10 -9.31
C VAL A 781 12.63 -1.66 -9.72
N ASN A 782 11.61 -1.01 -10.27
CA ASN A 782 11.65 0.39 -10.72
C ASN A 782 10.22 0.96 -10.84
N ASN A 783 10.05 2.12 -11.46
CA ASN A 783 8.77 2.67 -11.87
C ASN A 783 8.80 3.01 -13.38
N GLY A 784 8.97 1.98 -14.20
CA GLY A 784 9.17 2.10 -15.64
C GLY A 784 10.58 2.64 -15.95
N THR A 785 10.66 3.88 -16.44
CA THR A 785 11.94 4.55 -16.70
C THR A 785 12.45 5.38 -15.52
N ALA A 786 11.69 5.45 -14.42
CA ALA A 786 12.02 6.21 -13.22
C ALA A 786 12.27 5.28 -12.02
N ALA A 787 12.86 5.82 -10.95
CA ALA A 787 13.03 5.13 -9.68
C ALA A 787 11.68 4.91 -8.96
N ALA A 788 11.54 3.74 -8.34
CA ALA A 788 10.36 3.34 -7.56
C ALA A 788 10.28 4.10 -6.23
N GLY A 789 9.23 4.90 -6.05
CA GLY A 789 9.05 5.77 -4.88
C GLY A 789 8.19 5.18 -3.77
N ILE A 790 7.67 6.05 -2.91
CA ILE A 790 6.78 5.72 -1.80
C ILE A 790 5.33 5.70 -2.28
N TYR A 791 4.56 4.70 -1.87
CA TYR A 791 3.11 4.69 -1.99
C TYR A 791 2.47 4.98 -0.62
N THR A 792 1.52 5.92 -0.59
CA THR A 792 0.83 6.31 0.65
C THR A 792 -0.63 5.90 0.58
N TYR A 793 -1.12 5.19 1.61
CA TYR A 793 -2.52 4.79 1.72
C TYR A 793 -3.04 4.95 3.15
N THR A 794 -4.35 4.89 3.32
CA THR A 794 -4.99 4.90 4.64
C THR A 794 -5.33 3.47 5.03
N ASP A 795 -4.77 2.99 6.15
CA ASP A 795 -5.14 1.71 6.74
C ASP A 795 -6.20 1.94 7.82
N ASN A 796 -7.33 1.24 7.69
CA ASN A 796 -8.44 1.29 8.65
C ASN A 796 -8.55 0.00 9.47
N SER A 797 -7.59 -0.94 9.34
CA SER A 797 -7.68 -2.28 9.95
C SER A 797 -7.75 -2.26 11.48
N SER A 798 -7.29 -1.19 12.13
CA SER A 798 -7.32 -1.00 13.59
C SER A 798 -8.57 -0.25 14.10
N GLY A 799 -9.50 0.13 13.23
CA GLY A 799 -10.68 0.94 13.57
C GLY A 799 -10.42 2.45 13.60
N THR A 800 -9.16 2.88 13.64
CA THR A 800 -8.74 4.28 13.50
C THR A 800 -7.94 4.43 12.20
N PRO A 801 -8.31 5.35 11.29
CA PRO A 801 -7.55 5.59 10.07
C PRO A 801 -6.10 5.99 10.37
N VAL A 802 -5.13 5.23 9.86
CA VAL A 802 -3.70 5.53 9.96
C VAL A 802 -3.15 5.73 8.54
N THR A 803 -2.45 6.84 8.31
CA THR A 803 -1.71 7.04 7.07
C THR A 803 -0.45 6.17 7.08
N VAL A 804 -0.38 5.22 6.15
CA VAL A 804 0.76 4.33 5.97
C VAL A 804 1.54 4.77 4.73
N LYS A 805 2.86 4.95 4.89
CA LYS A 805 3.81 5.20 3.81
C LYS A 805 4.61 3.94 3.56
N LYS A 806 4.35 3.26 2.45
CA LYS A 806 5.09 2.05 2.05
C LYS A 806 6.15 2.43 1.02
N GLY A 807 7.42 2.19 1.33
CA GLY A 807 8.49 2.34 0.36
C GLY A 807 8.54 1.21 -0.66
N SER A 808 9.33 1.39 -1.70
CA SER A 808 9.62 0.36 -2.68
C SER A 808 10.79 -0.51 -2.22
N TYR A 809 10.68 -1.82 -2.43
CA TYR A 809 11.66 -2.80 -1.98
C TYR A 809 12.11 -3.71 -3.12
N GLY A 810 13.41 -3.93 -3.24
CA GLY A 810 13.94 -4.89 -4.18
C GLY A 810 13.71 -6.34 -3.76
N ILE A 811 14.49 -6.78 -2.77
CA ILE A 811 14.32 -8.06 -2.11
C ILE A 811 14.19 -7.81 -0.61
N VAL A 812 13.20 -8.44 0.01
CA VAL A 812 12.98 -8.43 1.46
C VAL A 812 13.05 -9.87 1.97
N VAL A 813 14.06 -10.18 2.76
CA VAL A 813 14.12 -11.43 3.52
C VAL A 813 13.79 -11.11 4.97
N GLY A 814 12.62 -11.57 5.41
CA GLY A 814 12.08 -11.30 6.73
C GLY A 814 12.84 -12.01 7.86
N LYS A 815 12.39 -11.76 9.09
CA LYS A 815 12.99 -12.28 10.32
C LYS A 815 13.12 -13.80 10.28
N ASN A 816 14.29 -14.31 10.68
CA ASN A 816 14.63 -15.74 10.72
C ASN A 816 14.46 -16.50 9.38
N SER A 817 14.31 -15.79 8.26
CA SER A 817 14.12 -16.38 6.93
C SER A 817 15.41 -16.40 6.13
N LYS A 818 15.44 -17.15 5.03
CA LYS A 818 16.64 -17.20 4.17
C LYS A 818 16.31 -17.26 2.69
N LEU A 819 17.14 -16.61 1.88
CA LEU A 819 17.25 -16.76 0.43
C LEU A 819 18.73 -16.99 0.11
N ILE A 820 19.10 -18.25 -0.14
CA ILE A 820 20.51 -18.67 -0.30
C ILE A 820 20.70 -19.49 -1.58
N SER A 821 21.92 -19.54 -2.10
CA SER A 821 22.29 -20.40 -3.23
C SER A 821 22.39 -21.87 -2.85
N ASP A 822 22.17 -22.74 -3.84
CA ASP A 822 22.49 -24.16 -3.76
C ASP A 822 24.00 -24.48 -3.95
N GLY A 823 24.83 -23.45 -4.19
CA GLY A 823 26.26 -23.55 -4.46
C GLY A 823 26.64 -23.34 -5.92
N THR A 824 25.70 -23.48 -6.87
CA THR A 824 25.93 -23.32 -8.31
C THR A 824 25.14 -22.15 -8.88
N ASN A 825 23.90 -21.97 -8.44
CA ASN A 825 22.94 -21.03 -9.00
C ASN A 825 22.77 -19.78 -8.15
N ASN A 826 22.55 -18.63 -8.80
CA ASN A 826 22.49 -17.34 -8.12
C ASN A 826 21.46 -16.39 -8.75
N ILE A 827 21.04 -15.39 -7.97
CA ILE A 827 20.17 -14.30 -8.42
C ILE A 827 21.01 -13.06 -8.69
N ASN A 828 20.74 -12.39 -9.81
CA ASN A 828 21.20 -11.03 -10.09
C ASN A 828 20.08 -10.02 -9.81
N VAL A 829 20.43 -8.77 -9.53
CA VAL A 829 19.43 -7.71 -9.25
C VAL A 829 19.72 -6.42 -10.01
N ASN A 830 18.66 -5.73 -10.43
CA ASN A 830 18.70 -4.38 -11.00
C ASN A 830 17.60 -3.52 -10.38
N ILE A 831 17.96 -2.68 -9.41
CA ILE A 831 17.01 -2.09 -8.46
C ILE A 831 17.21 -0.58 -8.45
N ASP A 832 16.14 0.17 -8.71
CA ASP A 832 16.15 1.63 -8.69
C ASP A 832 15.00 2.16 -7.84
N VAL A 833 15.33 2.67 -6.65
CA VAL A 833 14.37 3.07 -5.62
C VAL A 833 14.65 4.49 -5.11
N LYS A 834 13.61 5.15 -4.60
CA LYS A 834 13.70 6.47 -3.99
C LYS A 834 12.78 6.68 -2.81
N GLY A 835 13.10 7.66 -1.97
CA GLY A 835 12.31 8.07 -0.81
C GLY A 835 12.71 7.36 0.48
N THR A 836 12.45 8.02 1.61
CA THR A 836 12.90 7.64 2.95
C THR A 836 12.45 6.27 3.43
N GLU A 837 11.36 5.74 2.89
CA GLU A 837 10.79 4.45 3.27
C GLU A 837 11.30 3.29 2.39
N SER A 838 12.09 3.57 1.35
CA SER A 838 12.47 2.59 0.31
C SER A 838 13.85 1.97 0.56
N ILE A 839 13.99 0.69 0.17
CA ILE A 839 15.22 -0.10 0.38
C ILE A 839 15.53 -0.94 -0.87
N GLY A 840 16.77 -0.95 -1.31
CA GLY A 840 17.23 -1.83 -2.38
C GLY A 840 17.16 -3.30 -1.96
N LEU A 841 18.08 -3.73 -1.09
CA LEU A 841 18.12 -5.08 -0.53
C LEU A 841 18.00 -5.05 0.99
N TYR A 842 17.08 -5.84 1.54
CA TYR A 842 16.84 -5.93 2.98
C TYR A 842 16.96 -7.37 3.49
N ALA A 843 17.80 -7.56 4.52
CA ALA A 843 17.87 -8.77 5.32
C ALA A 843 17.47 -8.44 6.76
N GLY A 844 16.34 -8.98 7.21
CA GLY A 844 15.80 -8.76 8.55
C GLY A 844 16.53 -9.51 9.66
N GLU A 845 16.03 -9.41 10.90
CA GLU A 845 16.69 -10.00 12.06
C GLU A 845 17.01 -11.50 11.88
N ASN A 846 18.28 -11.88 12.07
CA ASN A 846 18.83 -13.22 11.85
C ASN A 846 18.60 -13.80 10.43
N ALA A 847 18.24 -12.98 9.45
CA ALA A 847 17.99 -13.42 8.08
C ALA A 847 19.29 -13.66 7.30
N LYS A 848 19.19 -14.44 6.21
CA LYS A 848 20.30 -14.65 5.27
C LYS A 848 19.85 -14.35 3.85
N LEU A 849 20.52 -13.43 3.17
CA LEU A 849 20.26 -13.05 1.78
C LEU A 849 21.54 -13.16 0.96
N GLU A 850 21.49 -13.93 -0.13
CA GLU A 850 22.58 -14.04 -1.09
C GLU A 850 22.17 -13.55 -2.48
N VAL A 851 22.99 -12.68 -3.05
CA VAL A 851 22.84 -12.15 -4.42
C VAL A 851 24.21 -12.22 -5.11
N LYS A 852 24.25 -12.44 -6.42
CA LYS A 852 25.48 -12.41 -7.21
C LYS A 852 25.72 -11.02 -7.77
N ASP A 853 25.38 -10.77 -9.04
CA ASP A 853 25.65 -9.47 -9.66
C ASP A 853 24.52 -8.50 -9.31
N HIS A 854 24.88 -7.27 -8.95
CA HIS A 854 23.94 -6.34 -8.36
C HIS A 854 24.14 -4.90 -8.85
N THR A 855 23.06 -4.30 -9.34
CA THR A 855 22.96 -2.86 -9.59
C THR A 855 21.86 -2.31 -8.69
N VAL A 856 22.22 -1.44 -7.75
CA VAL A 856 21.26 -0.89 -6.78
C VAL A 856 21.42 0.62 -6.67
N ASN A 857 20.41 1.36 -7.10
CA ASN A 857 20.34 2.81 -7.03
C ASN A 857 19.32 3.22 -5.96
N ALA A 858 19.72 4.14 -5.08
CA ALA A 858 18.90 4.62 -3.97
C ALA A 858 18.96 6.15 -3.89
N ASN A 859 17.82 6.81 -4.10
CA ASN A 859 17.73 8.26 -4.17
C ASN A 859 16.80 8.85 -3.10
N ASP A 860 16.92 10.15 -2.84
CA ASP A 860 16.01 10.92 -1.98
C ASP A 860 15.73 10.30 -0.60
N GLY A 861 16.77 9.73 0.04
CA GLY A 861 16.67 9.17 1.40
C GLY A 861 16.51 7.64 1.47
N ALA A 862 16.47 6.96 0.33
CA ALA A 862 16.42 5.49 0.29
C ALA A 862 17.74 4.85 0.77
N VAL A 863 17.69 3.56 1.10
CA VAL A 863 18.87 2.76 1.49
C VAL A 863 19.20 1.74 0.40
N ASN A 864 20.47 1.63 -0.01
CA ASN A 864 20.86 0.60 -0.99
C ASN A 864 20.84 -0.80 -0.36
N TYR A 865 21.54 -0.98 0.76
CA TYR A 865 21.71 -2.28 1.43
C TYR A 865 21.48 -2.17 2.93
N ASP A 866 20.53 -2.95 3.44
CA ASP A 866 20.17 -3.03 4.84
C ASP A 866 20.29 -4.47 5.35
N ALA A 867 21.16 -4.66 6.33
CA ALA A 867 21.28 -5.89 7.09
C ALA A 867 20.96 -5.60 8.56
N ASP A 868 19.80 -6.05 9.04
CA ASP A 868 19.34 -5.82 10.40
C ASP A 868 20.13 -6.66 11.42
N LYS A 869 19.71 -6.65 12.70
CA LYS A 869 20.35 -7.34 13.80
C LYS A 869 20.69 -8.81 13.46
N ASN A 870 21.99 -9.11 13.49
CA ASN A 870 22.58 -10.42 13.21
C ASN A 870 22.24 -11.00 11.83
N ALA A 871 21.72 -10.18 10.91
CA ALA A 871 21.46 -10.58 9.54
C ALA A 871 22.76 -10.74 8.76
N THR A 872 22.73 -11.53 7.69
CA THR A 872 23.84 -11.67 6.75
C THR A 872 23.35 -11.42 5.33
N LEU A 873 23.93 -10.42 4.69
CA LEU A 873 23.77 -10.11 3.26
C LEU A 873 25.08 -10.42 2.54
N THR A 874 25.08 -11.35 1.60
CA THR A 874 26.27 -11.73 0.83
C THR A 874 26.11 -11.34 -0.63
N LEU A 875 26.95 -10.43 -1.10
CA LEU A 875 27.03 -9.97 -2.49
C LEU A 875 28.19 -10.70 -3.17
N LYS A 876 27.92 -11.84 -3.80
CA LYS A 876 28.97 -12.75 -4.31
C LYS A 876 29.63 -12.28 -5.60
N GLY A 877 28.88 -11.56 -6.44
CA GLY A 877 29.31 -11.14 -7.78
C GLY A 877 29.82 -9.71 -7.80
N THR A 878 30.04 -9.20 -9.02
CA THR A 878 30.41 -7.80 -9.22
C THR A 878 29.19 -6.91 -9.08
N GLY A 879 29.37 -5.64 -8.70
CA GLY A 879 28.23 -4.75 -8.63
C GLY A 879 28.51 -3.28 -8.81
N THR A 880 27.42 -2.55 -9.00
CA THR A 880 27.38 -1.10 -9.06
C THR A 880 26.32 -0.58 -8.11
N ALA A 881 26.58 0.56 -7.46
CA ALA A 881 25.56 1.24 -6.70
C ALA A 881 25.65 2.75 -6.87
N HIS A 882 24.50 3.40 -6.89
CA HIS A 882 24.37 4.84 -6.81
C HIS A 882 23.64 5.21 -5.53
N THR A 883 24.28 6.02 -4.69
CA THR A 883 23.68 6.55 -3.47
C THR A 883 23.49 8.04 -3.65
N GLY A 884 22.25 8.42 -3.98
CA GLY A 884 21.84 9.79 -4.21
C GLY A 884 21.87 10.66 -2.95
N LYS A 885 21.42 11.90 -3.11
CA LYS A 885 21.27 12.87 -2.01
C LYS A 885 20.37 12.30 -0.91
N LYS A 886 20.72 12.56 0.35
CA LYS A 886 20.02 12.10 1.57
C LYS A 886 20.05 10.58 1.82
N SER A 887 20.46 9.78 0.84
CA SER A 887 20.45 8.31 0.89
C SER A 887 21.63 7.74 1.69
N LEU A 888 21.55 6.44 2.00
CA LEU A 888 22.60 5.68 2.68
C LEU A 888 22.93 4.40 1.90
N LEU A 889 24.21 4.15 1.68
CA LEU A 889 24.68 2.94 1.00
C LEU A 889 24.51 1.70 1.89
N PHE A 890 25.17 1.67 3.05
CA PHE A 890 25.15 0.52 3.96
C PHE A 890 24.54 0.85 5.31
N TYR A 891 23.53 0.07 5.71
CA TYR A 891 22.96 0.07 7.04
C TYR A 891 23.07 -1.33 7.67
N LEU A 892 23.52 -1.39 8.93
CA LEU A 892 23.86 -2.63 9.64
C LEU A 892 22.93 -2.91 10.84
N GLY A 893 21.68 -2.42 10.73
CA GLY A 893 20.68 -2.50 11.78
C GLY A 893 20.94 -1.53 12.93
N GLU A 894 19.94 -1.37 13.78
CA GLU A 894 19.95 -0.39 14.88
C GLU A 894 21.06 -0.67 15.91
N ASN A 895 21.39 -1.95 16.07
CA ASN A 895 22.45 -2.41 16.98
C ASN A 895 23.84 -2.47 16.31
N GLY A 896 23.94 -2.19 15.01
CA GLY A 896 25.19 -2.30 14.26
C GLY A 896 25.76 -3.73 14.18
N THR A 897 24.94 -4.77 14.37
CA THR A 897 25.40 -6.18 14.36
C THR A 897 25.14 -6.91 13.04
N GLY A 898 24.47 -6.27 12.09
CA GLY A 898 24.29 -6.81 10.74
C GLY A 898 25.61 -6.99 10.01
N LYS A 899 25.64 -7.93 9.06
CA LYS A 899 26.83 -8.25 8.28
C LYS A 899 26.57 -8.18 6.78
N ILE A 900 27.48 -7.54 6.04
CA ILE A 900 27.44 -7.42 4.59
C ILE A 900 28.78 -7.87 4.01
N SER A 901 28.80 -8.94 3.20
CA SER A 901 30.03 -9.48 2.60
C SER A 901 30.11 -9.16 1.12
N LEU A 902 31.25 -8.61 0.66
CA LEU A 902 31.53 -8.29 -0.74
C LEU A 902 32.46 -9.34 -1.34
N GLY A 903 31.94 -10.26 -2.14
CA GLY A 903 32.69 -11.35 -2.75
C GLY A 903 33.60 -10.90 -3.92
N ASN A 904 33.26 -9.82 -4.60
CA ASN A 904 33.99 -9.29 -5.75
C ASN A 904 33.88 -7.75 -5.82
N THR A 905 34.58 -7.14 -6.78
CA THR A 905 34.62 -5.68 -6.95
C THR A 905 33.21 -5.05 -7.04
N MET A 906 33.01 -4.01 -6.23
CA MET A 906 31.82 -3.18 -6.20
C MET A 906 32.21 -1.72 -6.46
N ASN A 907 31.62 -1.11 -7.49
CA ASN A 907 31.86 0.31 -7.81
C ASN A 907 30.67 1.15 -7.36
N VAL A 908 30.92 2.14 -6.51
CA VAL A 908 29.86 2.95 -5.90
C VAL A 908 30.13 4.43 -6.11
N THR A 909 29.07 5.20 -6.39
CA THR A 909 29.10 6.66 -6.39
C THR A 909 28.20 7.20 -5.29
N ILE A 910 28.75 8.06 -4.43
CA ILE A 910 28.00 8.78 -3.38
C ILE A 910 27.83 10.23 -3.79
N GLU A 911 26.58 10.69 -3.90
CA GLU A 911 26.27 12.05 -4.30
C GLU A 911 26.51 13.08 -3.20
N GLY A 912 27.00 14.24 -3.64
CA GLY A 912 27.24 15.38 -2.77
C GLY A 912 26.03 16.27 -2.55
N GLY A 913 26.02 16.98 -1.42
CA GLY A 913 25.05 18.04 -1.11
C GLY A 913 25.75 19.37 -0.81
N THR A 914 25.04 20.48 -0.89
CA THR A 914 25.57 21.78 -0.45
C THR A 914 25.38 21.99 1.05
N THR A 915 24.36 21.37 1.64
CA THR A 915 24.07 21.39 3.07
C THR A 915 24.24 20.00 3.69
N PRO A 916 24.49 19.89 5.01
CA PRO A 916 24.60 18.59 5.68
C PRO A 916 23.38 17.69 5.43
N ALA A 917 22.17 18.26 5.42
CA ALA A 917 20.92 17.52 5.28
C ALA A 917 20.68 16.91 3.89
N GLU A 918 21.47 17.30 2.88
CA GLU A 918 21.31 16.85 1.49
C GLU A 918 22.34 15.80 1.06
N ARG A 919 23.40 15.58 1.83
CA ARG A 919 24.52 14.71 1.42
C ARG A 919 24.09 13.24 1.33
N GLY A 920 24.57 12.53 0.32
CA GLY A 920 24.58 11.06 0.31
C GLY A 920 25.61 10.52 1.29
N ASN A 921 25.38 9.32 1.80
CA ASN A 921 26.13 8.74 2.92
C ASN A 921 26.60 7.32 2.58
N ALA A 922 27.86 6.98 2.87
CA ALA A 922 28.35 5.61 2.63
C ALA A 922 28.06 4.68 3.82
N PHE A 923 28.42 5.08 5.04
CA PHE A 923 28.35 4.23 6.21
C PHE A 923 27.63 4.89 7.39
N TYR A 924 26.92 4.07 8.16
CA TYR A 924 26.31 4.46 9.43
C TYR A 924 26.88 3.59 10.56
N TYR A 925 27.39 4.22 11.62
CA TYR A 925 28.02 3.56 12.76
C TYR A 925 27.44 4.09 14.08
N VAL A 926 27.07 3.17 14.98
CA VAL A 926 26.61 3.50 16.34
C VAL A 926 27.59 2.87 17.34
N GLY A 927 28.28 3.72 18.08
CA GLY A 927 29.19 3.33 19.14
C GLY A 927 28.50 3.25 20.51
N ASN A 928 29.29 2.88 21.52
CA ASN A 928 28.91 2.79 22.92
C ASN A 928 29.57 3.88 23.79
N GLY A 929 30.06 4.96 23.17
CA GLY A 929 30.78 6.06 23.81
C GLY A 929 32.29 5.90 23.87
N THR A 930 32.85 4.78 23.38
CA THR A 930 34.30 4.58 23.30
C THR A 930 34.91 5.18 22.02
N THR A 931 36.23 5.26 22.00
CA THR A 931 37.01 5.68 20.83
C THR A 931 36.72 4.78 19.63
N PHE A 932 36.56 5.37 18.45
CA PHE A 932 36.43 4.70 17.15
C PHE A 932 37.59 5.12 16.23
N GLY A 933 38.82 4.81 16.67
CA GLY A 933 40.04 5.12 15.94
C GLY A 933 40.34 4.08 14.85
N ALA A 934 41.53 4.16 14.26
CA ALA A 934 41.92 3.27 13.16
C ALA A 934 41.80 1.77 13.49
N THR A 935 42.13 1.37 14.73
CA THR A 935 41.99 -0.04 15.18
C THR A 935 40.54 -0.47 15.27
N GLU A 936 39.67 0.35 15.87
CA GLU A 936 38.25 0.03 15.99
C GLU A 936 37.53 0.05 14.64
N ILE A 937 37.87 0.99 13.75
CA ILE A 937 37.39 1.01 12.36
C ILE A 937 37.79 -0.30 11.65
N SER A 938 39.05 -0.74 11.81
CA SER A 938 39.52 -2.00 11.22
C SER A 938 38.76 -3.22 11.77
N ASN A 939 38.53 -3.26 13.08
CA ASN A 939 37.79 -4.35 13.72
C ASN A 939 36.32 -4.36 13.27
N TRP A 940 35.66 -3.21 13.19
CA TRP A 940 34.32 -3.07 12.65
C TRP A 940 34.26 -3.54 11.19
N ALA A 941 35.20 -3.11 10.34
CA ALA A 941 35.28 -3.54 8.95
C ALA A 941 35.46 -5.07 8.82
N LYS A 942 36.25 -5.70 9.69
CA LYS A 942 36.42 -7.17 9.72
C LYS A 942 35.18 -7.90 10.22
N ASN A 943 34.51 -7.36 11.24
CA ASN A 943 33.39 -8.03 11.89
C ASN A 943 32.07 -7.91 11.11
N ASN A 944 31.81 -6.72 10.57
CA ASN A 944 30.56 -6.39 9.88
C ASN A 944 30.67 -6.57 8.37
N PHE A 945 31.86 -6.40 7.80
CA PHE A 945 32.10 -6.61 6.38
C PHE A 945 33.07 -7.76 6.12
N GLY A 946 33.12 -8.77 6.98
CA GLY A 946 34.07 -9.87 6.85
C GLY A 946 33.80 -11.04 7.79
N ASP A 947 34.84 -11.80 8.07
CA ASP A 947 34.79 -13.01 8.90
C ASP A 947 35.29 -12.78 10.34
N GLY A 948 35.56 -11.53 10.72
CA GLY A 948 36.18 -11.13 11.99
C GLY A 948 37.71 -11.14 11.99
N LYS A 949 38.35 -11.60 10.90
CA LYS A 949 39.81 -11.58 10.71
C LYS A 949 40.21 -10.69 9.54
N THR A 950 39.53 -10.83 8.40
CA THR A 950 39.74 -10.04 7.19
C THR A 950 38.47 -9.27 6.84
N SER A 951 38.64 -8.11 6.22
CA SER A 951 37.51 -7.33 5.69
C SER A 951 37.37 -7.57 4.19
N THR A 952 36.14 -7.59 3.71
CA THR A 952 35.78 -7.64 2.28
C THR A 952 35.64 -6.25 1.66
N LEU A 953 35.76 -5.17 2.46
CA LEU A 953 35.76 -3.81 1.94
C LEU A 953 36.93 -3.50 1.00
N GLY A 954 37.98 -4.34 0.97
CA GLY A 954 39.02 -4.29 -0.08
C GLY A 954 38.48 -4.40 -1.51
N ASN A 955 37.28 -4.93 -1.68
CA ASN A 955 36.59 -5.01 -2.95
C ASN A 955 35.73 -3.77 -3.27
N LEU A 956 35.63 -2.78 -2.37
CA LEU A 956 34.81 -1.59 -2.53
C LEU A 956 35.62 -0.43 -3.14
N ASN A 957 35.24 -0.02 -4.35
CA ASN A 957 35.67 1.24 -4.96
C ASN A 957 34.59 2.30 -4.74
N LEU A 958 34.88 3.26 -3.86
CA LEU A 958 33.94 4.29 -3.43
C LEU A 958 34.33 5.65 -4.01
N THR A 959 33.58 6.11 -5.02
CA THR A 959 33.71 7.46 -5.57
C THR A 959 32.88 8.43 -4.75
N MET A 960 33.57 9.32 -4.04
CA MET A 960 33.00 10.35 -3.18
C MET A 960 32.93 11.67 -3.95
N ASN A 961 31.73 12.02 -4.44
CA ASN A 961 31.54 13.32 -5.12
C ASN A 961 31.71 14.46 -4.11
N ALA A 962 32.08 15.65 -4.60
CA ALA A 962 32.30 16.83 -3.75
C ALA A 962 31.07 17.12 -2.88
N GLY A 963 31.27 17.23 -1.58
CA GLY A 963 30.21 17.40 -0.60
C GLY A 963 29.41 16.13 -0.26
N SER A 964 29.90 14.93 -0.56
CA SER A 964 29.33 13.68 -0.02
C SER A 964 29.80 13.43 1.42
N ARG A 965 29.26 12.39 2.08
CA ARG A 965 29.66 12.01 3.44
C ARG A 965 30.07 10.53 3.52
N LEU A 966 31.24 10.27 4.08
CA LEU A 966 31.74 8.91 4.24
C LEU A 966 31.06 8.19 5.42
N PHE A 967 31.14 8.75 6.63
CA PHE A 967 30.51 8.18 7.82
C PHE A 967 29.49 9.12 8.46
N ILE A 968 28.39 8.55 8.93
CA ILE A 968 27.64 9.07 10.08
C ILE A 968 28.05 8.22 11.29
N ALA A 969 28.63 8.84 12.31
CA ALA A 969 29.09 8.17 13.52
C ALA A 969 28.43 8.76 14.77
N GLN A 970 27.63 7.94 15.44
CA GLN A 970 26.89 8.31 16.63
C GLN A 970 27.50 7.71 17.88
N ASN A 971 27.50 8.47 18.98
CA ASN A 971 27.87 8.00 20.32
C ASN A 971 29.28 7.35 20.35
N THR A 972 30.28 8.08 19.85
CA THR A 972 31.67 7.61 19.81
C THR A 972 32.68 8.70 20.17
N GLY A 973 33.85 8.30 20.66
CA GLY A 973 35.02 9.16 20.76
C GLY A 973 35.85 9.13 19.48
N MET A 974 36.39 10.27 19.05
CA MET A 974 37.26 10.37 17.87
C MET A 974 38.45 11.25 18.17
N ASN A 975 39.63 10.89 17.68
CA ASN A 975 40.75 11.82 17.58
C ASN A 975 40.78 12.41 16.17
N LEU A 976 41.13 13.69 16.05
CA LEU A 976 41.20 14.35 14.75
C LEU A 976 42.19 13.69 13.78
N SER A 977 43.32 13.17 14.29
CA SER A 977 44.29 12.42 13.47
C SER A 977 43.71 11.16 12.83
N ASP A 978 42.66 10.59 13.42
CA ASP A 978 42.04 9.34 12.97
C ASP A 978 40.93 9.59 11.93
N THR A 979 40.58 10.85 11.63
CA THR A 979 39.45 11.18 10.76
C THR A 979 39.82 11.45 9.30
N THR A 980 41.09 11.26 8.91
CA THR A 980 41.50 11.52 7.52
C THR A 980 41.04 10.41 6.58
N GLY A 981 40.72 10.76 5.33
CA GLY A 981 40.33 9.77 4.31
C GLY A 981 41.34 8.65 4.10
N VAL A 982 42.64 8.96 4.18
CA VAL A 982 43.74 7.99 4.05
C VAL A 982 43.79 7.02 5.22
N THR A 983 43.63 7.51 6.45
CA THR A 983 43.57 6.67 7.66
C THR A 983 42.37 5.72 7.57
N ILE A 984 41.20 6.23 7.17
CA ILE A 984 39.97 5.43 7.07
C ILE A 984 40.08 4.40 5.94
N SER A 985 40.59 4.79 4.77
CA SER A 985 40.84 3.86 3.64
C SER A 985 41.78 2.74 4.07
N SER A 986 42.86 3.05 4.79
CA SER A 986 43.81 2.05 5.29
C SER A 986 43.20 1.13 6.33
N ALA A 987 42.38 1.67 7.24
CA ALA A 987 41.76 0.91 8.34
C ALA A 987 40.65 -0.03 7.83
N THR A 988 39.81 0.46 6.92
CA THR A 988 38.71 -0.31 6.30
C THR A 988 39.20 -1.25 5.21
N GLY A 989 40.25 -0.87 4.48
CA GLY A 989 40.70 -1.52 3.25
C GLY A 989 39.99 -1.01 1.99
N ALA A 990 38.97 -0.15 2.10
CA ALA A 990 38.22 0.35 0.94
C ALA A 990 39.04 1.32 0.09
N ASN A 991 38.86 1.27 -1.23
CA ASN A 991 39.46 2.21 -2.16
C ASN A 991 38.56 3.46 -2.27
N ILE A 992 38.97 4.55 -1.62
CA ILE A 992 38.20 5.80 -1.55
C ILE A 992 38.77 6.80 -2.54
N ILE A 993 37.94 7.25 -3.48
CA ILE A 993 38.32 8.16 -4.58
C ILE A 993 37.58 9.49 -4.38
N GLY A 994 38.31 10.59 -4.28
CA GLY A 994 37.78 11.95 -4.08
C GLY A 994 38.58 12.74 -3.07
N THR A 995 38.42 14.06 -3.04
CA THR A 995 39.22 14.96 -2.17
C THR A 995 38.40 15.95 -1.35
N ASP A 996 37.20 16.33 -1.80
CA ASP A 996 36.35 17.36 -1.17
C ASP A 996 35.05 16.76 -0.59
N TYR A 997 35.17 15.71 0.22
CA TYR A 997 34.04 15.07 0.90
C TYR A 997 34.19 15.16 2.41
N LYS A 998 33.06 15.05 3.13
CA LYS A 998 33.07 15.02 4.60
C LYS A 998 33.39 13.62 5.09
N THR A 999 34.40 13.47 5.93
CA THR A 999 34.83 12.16 6.42
C THR A 999 33.88 11.62 7.48
N PHE A 1000 33.43 12.48 8.39
CA PHE A 1000 32.45 12.12 9.42
C PHE A 1000 31.41 13.21 9.63
N MET A 1001 30.18 12.79 9.89
CA MET A 1001 29.27 13.49 10.80
C MET A 1001 29.35 12.84 12.18
N LEU A 1002 29.76 13.61 13.19
CA LEU A 1002 29.80 13.18 14.59
C LEU A 1002 28.55 13.67 15.31
N TYR A 1003 27.76 12.74 15.85
CA TYR A 1003 26.53 13.04 16.57
C TYR A 1003 26.51 12.39 17.97
N LEU A 1004 26.19 13.16 19.01
CA LEU A 1004 26.27 12.69 20.41
C LEU A 1004 27.63 12.06 20.76
N SER A 1005 28.68 12.55 20.10
CA SER A 1005 30.03 11.98 20.10
C SER A 1005 31.00 12.92 20.83
N LYS A 1006 32.27 12.53 20.93
CA LYS A 1006 33.36 13.37 21.47
C LYS A 1006 34.50 13.45 20.47
N LEU A 1007 34.85 14.64 20.00
CA LEU A 1007 36.06 14.89 19.23
C LEU A 1007 37.20 15.36 20.14
N THR A 1008 38.38 14.77 19.99
CA THR A 1008 39.64 15.24 20.60
C THR A 1008 40.54 15.76 19.50
N ILE A 1009 40.89 17.03 19.56
CA ILE A 1009 41.83 17.68 18.64
C ILE A 1009 43.23 17.42 19.19
N ASN A 1010 43.88 16.39 18.65
CA ASN A 1010 45.20 15.91 19.06
C ASN A 1010 46.33 16.31 18.08
N GLN A 1011 46.03 17.22 17.16
CA GLN A 1011 46.95 17.82 16.20
C GLN A 1011 46.61 19.31 16.06
N ASP A 1012 47.53 20.10 15.52
CA ASP A 1012 47.26 21.51 15.25
C ASP A 1012 46.18 21.62 14.15
N VAL A 1013 45.37 22.68 14.24
CA VAL A 1013 44.25 22.95 13.34
C VAL A 1013 44.40 24.34 12.74
N ASP A 1014 44.28 24.44 11.43
CA ASP A 1014 44.10 25.69 10.71
C ASP A 1014 42.66 25.78 10.21
N LEU A 1015 41.86 26.64 10.85
CA LEU A 1015 40.44 26.85 10.53
C LEU A 1015 40.23 27.35 9.11
N ASN A 1016 41.23 28.01 8.52
CA ASN A 1016 41.12 28.62 7.20
C ASN A 1016 41.74 27.75 6.08
N ASN A 1017 42.42 26.65 6.42
CA ASN A 1017 42.87 25.66 5.45
C ASN A 1017 41.75 24.68 5.11
N THR A 1018 41.18 24.77 3.91
CA THR A 1018 40.07 23.91 3.47
C THR A 1018 40.39 22.41 3.46
N THR A 1019 41.68 22.04 3.45
CA THR A 1019 42.14 20.64 3.47
C THR A 1019 42.46 20.12 4.88
N ASP A 1020 42.37 20.98 5.91
CA ASP A 1020 42.54 20.56 7.30
C ASP A 1020 41.50 19.51 7.67
N GLY A 1021 41.92 18.48 8.41
CA GLY A 1021 41.03 17.39 8.85
C GLY A 1021 39.80 17.91 9.60
N TYR A 1022 39.94 19.01 10.35
CA TYR A 1022 38.84 19.61 11.11
C TYR A 1022 37.74 20.14 10.18
N ASN A 1023 38.13 20.72 9.04
CA ASN A 1023 37.22 21.28 8.05
C ASN A 1023 36.51 20.20 7.20
N HIS A 1024 36.98 18.96 7.25
CA HIS A 1024 36.31 17.80 6.64
C HIS A 1024 35.32 17.09 7.57
N LEU A 1025 35.13 17.60 8.79
CA LEU A 1025 34.14 17.08 9.73
C LEU A 1025 32.85 17.89 9.72
N GLU A 1026 31.77 17.21 10.08
CA GLU A 1026 30.53 17.82 10.53
C GLU A 1026 30.28 17.35 11.96
N ILE A 1027 30.08 18.28 12.89
CA ILE A 1027 29.97 17.96 14.32
C ILE A 1027 28.66 18.56 14.80
N ALA A 1028 27.77 17.72 15.32
CA ALA A 1028 26.46 18.15 15.81
C ALA A 1028 26.19 17.53 17.18
N ASN A 1029 25.67 18.33 18.11
CA ASN A 1029 25.32 17.93 19.47
C ASN A 1029 26.36 17.01 20.12
N SER A 1030 27.64 17.38 20.00
CA SER A 1030 28.79 16.56 20.41
C SER A 1030 29.74 17.36 21.31
N SER A 1031 30.63 16.67 22.01
CA SER A 1031 31.69 17.30 22.80
C SER A 1031 32.95 17.49 21.96
N ILE A 1032 33.72 18.55 22.24
CA ILE A 1032 35.00 18.83 21.56
C ILE A 1032 36.05 19.15 22.63
N THR A 1033 37.23 18.56 22.53
CA THR A 1033 38.36 18.85 23.42
C THR A 1033 39.57 19.22 22.59
N ASN A 1034 40.07 20.46 22.74
CA ASN A 1034 41.39 20.84 22.23
C ASN A 1034 42.46 20.37 23.22
N ALA A 1035 43.26 19.39 22.84
CA ALA A 1035 44.21 18.74 23.73
C ALA A 1035 45.37 19.68 24.11
N ALA A 1036 46.02 19.39 25.24
CA ALA A 1036 47.20 20.13 25.68
C ALA A 1036 48.29 20.18 24.59
N ASN A 1037 48.95 21.33 24.48
CA ASN A 1037 49.99 21.64 23.48
C ASN A 1037 49.53 21.60 22.01
N LYS A 1038 48.23 21.66 21.73
CA LYS A 1038 47.67 21.77 20.36
C LYS A 1038 47.10 23.14 20.10
N THR A 1039 47.33 23.65 18.90
CA THR A 1039 46.95 25.00 18.52
C THR A 1039 45.87 24.98 17.46
N MET A 1040 44.74 25.63 17.73
CA MET A 1040 43.74 25.99 16.73
C MET A 1040 43.99 27.44 16.30
N THR A 1041 44.23 27.66 15.01
CA THR A 1041 44.52 28.99 14.44
C THR A 1041 43.41 29.42 13.48
N GLY A 1042 42.99 30.67 13.58
CA GLY A 1042 42.10 31.32 12.61
C GLY A 1042 42.51 32.78 12.40
N ILE A 1043 42.55 33.23 11.15
CA ILE A 1043 43.00 34.56 10.75
C ILE A 1043 41.90 35.38 10.06
N GLN A 1044 40.76 34.78 9.74
CA GLN A 1044 39.66 35.42 9.03
C GLN A 1044 38.60 35.96 10.01
N ALA A 1045 37.86 36.97 9.55
CA ALA A 1045 36.76 37.49 10.33
C ALA A 1045 35.67 36.43 10.50
N ASN A 1046 35.06 36.38 11.69
CA ASN A 1046 34.03 35.40 12.05
C ASN A 1046 34.51 33.94 12.16
N ASP A 1047 35.81 33.71 12.34
CA ASP A 1047 36.33 32.38 12.65
C ASP A 1047 35.79 31.88 13.98
N VAL A 1048 35.50 30.58 14.05
CA VAL A 1048 34.94 29.92 15.22
C VAL A 1048 35.74 28.66 15.52
N ALA A 1049 36.40 28.59 16.68
CA ALA A 1049 37.27 27.44 16.97
C ALA A 1049 36.44 26.21 17.38
N MET A 1050 35.56 26.34 18.39
CA MET A 1050 34.68 25.25 18.83
C MET A 1050 33.27 25.76 19.06
N ALA A 1051 32.28 25.11 18.46
CA ALA A 1051 30.89 25.53 18.61
C ALA A 1051 29.92 24.37 18.52
N GLN A 1052 29.01 24.25 19.49
CA GLN A 1052 28.00 23.18 19.54
C GLN A 1052 26.70 23.63 20.22
N GLU A 1053 25.57 23.07 19.79
CA GLU A 1053 24.28 23.30 20.44
C GLU A 1053 23.68 22.00 20.93
N ASN A 1054 23.15 22.07 22.15
CA ASN A 1054 22.47 20.98 22.81
C ASN A 1054 20.98 21.29 22.96
N ASN A 1055 20.16 20.23 22.95
CA ASN A 1055 18.73 20.36 23.18
C ASN A 1055 18.38 20.07 24.64
N LYS A 1056 18.08 21.13 25.40
CA LYS A 1056 17.68 21.08 26.83
C LYS A 1056 16.47 20.18 27.10
N SER A 1057 15.61 19.94 26.11
CA SER A 1057 14.45 19.04 26.30
C SER A 1057 14.77 17.57 26.07
N LEU A 1058 15.89 17.23 25.43
CA LEU A 1058 16.23 15.85 25.06
C LEU A 1058 17.44 15.31 25.82
N TYR A 1059 18.38 16.17 26.20
CA TYR A 1059 19.69 15.74 26.69
C TYR A 1059 20.11 16.53 27.93
N ALA A 1060 20.99 15.95 28.74
CA ALA A 1060 21.67 16.66 29.82
C ALA A 1060 22.72 17.62 29.26
N ARG A 1061 23.02 18.70 30.00
CA ARG A 1061 23.98 19.74 29.61
C ARG A 1061 25.35 19.17 29.21
N ASN A 1062 25.85 18.21 29.99
CA ASN A 1062 27.14 17.55 29.79
C ASN A 1062 27.24 16.62 28.56
N LYS A 1063 26.19 16.51 27.74
CA LYS A 1063 26.31 15.86 26.42
C LYS A 1063 27.09 16.72 25.43
N VAL A 1064 27.11 18.03 25.65
CA VAL A 1064 27.98 18.97 24.94
C VAL A 1064 28.93 19.59 25.95
N THR A 1065 30.16 19.09 26.00
CA THR A 1065 31.27 19.68 26.74
C THR A 1065 32.34 20.14 25.75
N LEU A 1066 32.60 21.44 25.73
CA LEU A 1066 33.64 22.06 24.92
C LEU A 1066 34.80 22.48 25.83
N ALA A 1067 35.94 21.81 25.71
CA ALA A 1067 37.08 22.00 26.61
C ALA A 1067 38.34 22.41 25.83
N ASN A 1068 39.01 23.48 26.28
CA ASN A 1068 40.33 23.88 25.78
C ASN A 1068 41.41 23.59 26.84
N GLU A 1069 42.36 22.72 26.49
CA GLU A 1069 43.58 22.45 27.27
C GLU A 1069 44.85 22.93 26.53
N GLY A 1070 44.74 23.25 25.24
CA GLY A 1070 45.81 23.79 24.40
C GLY A 1070 45.65 25.29 24.11
N ASN A 1071 45.95 25.69 22.88
CA ASN A 1071 45.96 27.07 22.43
C ASN A 1071 44.86 27.31 21.38
N ILE A 1072 44.07 28.37 21.54
CA ILE A 1072 43.15 28.88 20.53
C ILE A 1072 43.62 30.30 20.17
N ASN A 1073 44.02 30.51 18.93
CA ASN A 1073 44.58 31.78 18.44
C ASN A 1073 43.75 32.29 17.26
N LEU A 1074 42.85 33.23 17.52
CA LEU A 1074 41.96 33.83 16.51
C LEU A 1074 42.35 35.29 16.27
N SER A 1075 43.12 35.56 15.22
CA SER A 1075 43.59 36.91 14.88
C SER A 1075 42.61 37.70 14.00
N GLY A 1076 41.60 37.04 13.43
CA GLY A 1076 40.49 37.70 12.73
C GLY A 1076 39.54 38.45 13.67
N THR A 1077 38.98 39.55 13.19
CA THR A 1077 37.98 40.31 13.94
C THR A 1077 36.66 39.56 14.05
N THR A 1078 35.82 39.89 15.03
CA THR A 1078 34.46 39.35 15.14
C THR A 1078 34.40 37.81 15.22
N SER A 1079 35.45 37.20 15.79
CA SER A 1079 35.62 35.75 15.91
C SER A 1079 35.13 35.24 17.26
N THR A 1080 34.87 33.93 17.37
CA THR A 1080 34.44 33.29 18.62
C THR A 1080 35.34 32.12 18.98
N GLY A 1081 35.92 32.13 20.17
CA GLY A 1081 36.75 31.00 20.65
C GLY A 1081 35.91 29.74 20.85
N ILE A 1082 35.09 29.74 21.89
CA ILE A 1082 34.24 28.61 22.27
C ILE A 1082 32.80 29.10 22.40
N TYR A 1083 31.86 28.44 21.71
CA TYR A 1083 30.43 28.74 21.76
C TYR A 1083 29.60 27.51 22.14
N ALA A 1084 28.64 27.64 23.06
CA ALA A 1084 27.59 26.62 23.19
C ALA A 1084 26.21 27.11 23.64
N LYS A 1085 25.17 26.43 23.15
CA LYS A 1085 23.80 26.50 23.70
C LYS A 1085 23.51 25.30 24.57
N PHE A 1086 23.11 25.52 25.82
CA PHE A 1086 22.87 24.49 26.83
C PHE A 1086 24.01 23.45 26.94
N GLY A 1087 25.26 23.92 26.96
CA GLY A 1087 26.46 23.08 27.06
C GLY A 1087 27.37 23.50 28.21
N GLU A 1088 28.47 22.78 28.39
CA GLU A 1088 29.54 23.08 29.35
C GLU A 1088 30.78 23.57 28.59
N LEU A 1089 31.23 24.79 28.85
CA LEU A 1089 32.41 25.38 28.23
C LEU A 1089 33.50 25.54 29.29
N HIS A 1090 34.67 24.96 29.03
CA HIS A 1090 35.81 25.04 29.94
C HIS A 1090 37.08 25.50 29.20
N ASN A 1091 37.70 26.57 29.66
CA ASN A 1091 39.11 26.81 29.40
C ASN A 1091 39.89 26.26 30.59
N ARG A 1092 40.51 25.08 30.44
CA ARG A 1092 41.17 24.35 31.53
C ARG A 1092 42.48 25.05 31.93
N ALA A 1093 43.11 24.63 33.02
CA ALA A 1093 44.27 25.31 33.62
C ALA A 1093 45.44 25.55 32.65
N THR A 1094 45.69 24.64 31.71
CA THR A 1094 46.73 24.77 30.67
C THR A 1094 46.25 25.51 29.42
N GLY A 1095 44.95 25.73 29.30
CA GLY A 1095 44.32 26.32 28.12
C GLY A 1095 44.61 27.81 27.97
N VAL A 1096 44.98 28.21 26.77
CA VAL A 1096 45.21 29.61 26.38
C VAL A 1096 44.26 29.98 25.24
N ILE A 1097 43.47 31.05 25.40
CA ILE A 1097 42.62 31.60 24.34
C ILE A 1097 43.08 33.03 24.05
N THR A 1098 43.48 33.29 22.81
CA THR A 1098 43.86 34.63 22.32
C THR A 1098 42.92 35.02 21.18
N ILE A 1099 42.20 36.13 21.32
CA ILE A 1099 41.28 36.65 20.30
C ILE A 1099 41.59 38.10 19.93
N ALA A 1100 41.34 38.46 18.67
CA ALA A 1100 41.49 39.84 18.20
C ALA A 1100 40.28 40.72 18.55
N ASN A 1101 40.13 41.84 17.83
CA ASN A 1101 39.17 42.90 18.13
C ASN A 1101 37.73 42.50 17.81
N LYS A 1102 36.76 43.01 18.60
CA LYS A 1102 35.32 42.78 18.46
C LYS A 1102 34.91 41.30 18.56
N SER A 1103 35.70 40.48 19.23
CA SER A 1103 35.57 39.02 19.31
C SER A 1103 35.08 38.57 20.68
N THR A 1104 34.64 37.30 20.82
CA THR A 1104 34.26 36.71 22.12
C THR A 1104 35.04 35.42 22.39
N ALA A 1105 35.72 35.29 23.53
CA ALA A 1105 36.55 34.11 23.79
C ALA A 1105 35.72 32.90 24.22
N MET A 1106 34.80 33.08 25.16
CA MET A 1106 33.85 32.07 25.59
C MET A 1106 32.43 32.65 25.59
N TYR A 1107 31.52 32.04 24.84
CA TYR A 1107 30.14 32.50 24.71
C TYR A 1107 29.16 31.35 24.96
N GLY A 1108 28.29 31.47 25.97
CA GLY A 1108 27.28 30.44 26.24
C GLY A 1108 25.89 31.00 26.41
N ILE A 1109 24.91 30.35 25.79
CA ILE A 1109 23.50 30.76 25.85
C ILE A 1109 22.58 29.64 26.35
N GLY A 1110 21.38 30.01 26.78
CA GLY A 1110 20.34 29.03 27.11
C GLY A 1110 20.76 28.09 28.22
N ASP A 1111 21.22 28.67 29.34
CA ASP A 1111 21.61 27.94 30.54
C ASP A 1111 22.87 27.08 30.39
N SER A 1112 23.80 27.50 29.53
CA SER A 1112 25.18 26.96 29.45
C SER A 1112 26.00 27.27 30.70
N LEU A 1113 26.96 26.40 31.02
CA LEU A 1113 27.94 26.56 32.11
C LEU A 1113 29.28 27.02 31.52
N LEU A 1114 29.87 28.09 32.05
CA LEU A 1114 31.15 28.64 31.57
C LEU A 1114 32.16 28.75 32.70
N GLU A 1115 33.32 28.12 32.52
CA GLU A 1115 34.42 28.15 33.49
C GLU A 1115 35.78 28.44 32.82
N ASN A 1116 36.48 29.47 33.28
CA ASN A 1116 37.87 29.71 32.91
C ASN A 1116 38.80 29.38 34.09
N ALA A 1117 39.70 28.42 33.91
CA ALA A 1117 40.81 28.12 34.82
C ALA A 1117 42.19 28.42 34.19
N GLY A 1118 42.24 28.65 32.87
CA GLY A 1118 43.46 28.96 32.12
C GLY A 1118 43.65 30.45 31.86
N LYS A 1119 44.30 30.78 30.74
CA LYS A 1119 44.57 32.17 30.32
C LYS A 1119 43.67 32.57 29.15
N ILE A 1120 43.06 33.76 29.22
CA ILE A 1120 42.32 34.38 28.11
C ILE A 1120 42.89 35.78 27.85
N THR A 1121 43.27 36.09 26.62
CA THR A 1121 43.73 37.42 26.19
C THR A 1121 42.82 37.93 25.07
N VAL A 1122 42.28 39.15 25.22
CA VAL A 1122 41.31 39.71 24.25
C VAL A 1122 41.76 41.05 23.67
N GLY A 1123 41.49 41.28 22.38
CA GLY A 1123 41.70 42.57 21.70
C GLY A 1123 40.66 43.64 22.08
N THR A 1124 40.70 44.80 21.42
CA THR A 1124 39.79 45.96 21.64
C THR A 1124 38.33 45.59 21.36
N ASN A 1125 37.38 46.13 22.14
CA ASN A 1125 35.93 45.91 21.96
C ASN A 1125 35.49 44.44 22.06
N SER A 1126 36.30 43.58 22.68
CA SER A 1126 36.03 42.14 22.81
C SER A 1126 35.46 41.79 24.18
N ILE A 1127 34.95 40.56 24.32
CA ILE A 1127 34.49 39.99 25.59
C ILE A 1127 35.25 38.69 25.87
N ALA A 1128 35.82 38.54 27.07
CA ALA A 1128 36.50 37.29 27.45
C ALA A 1128 35.48 36.17 27.72
N MET A 1129 34.53 36.40 28.62
CA MET A 1129 33.45 35.45 28.92
C MET A 1129 32.08 36.12 28.85
N TYR A 1130 31.16 35.59 28.06
CA TYR A 1130 29.80 36.08 27.92
C TYR A 1130 28.78 34.96 28.13
N SER A 1131 27.82 35.17 29.03
CA SER A 1131 26.70 34.23 29.24
C SER A 1131 25.35 34.93 29.22
N GLU A 1132 24.41 34.34 28.48
CA GLU A 1132 23.06 34.87 28.29
C GLU A 1132 21.96 33.81 28.54
N GLY A 1133 20.89 34.20 29.24
CA GLY A 1133 19.71 33.37 29.46
C GLY A 1133 19.96 32.18 30.39
N SER A 1134 20.87 32.34 31.36
CA SER A 1134 21.08 31.31 32.38
C SER A 1134 19.97 31.32 33.42
N THR A 1135 19.51 30.12 33.79
CA THR A 1135 18.40 29.89 34.74
C THR A 1135 18.86 29.21 36.02
N THR A 1136 20.05 28.59 36.02
CA THR A 1136 20.50 27.70 37.11
C THR A 1136 21.90 27.98 37.65
N GLN A 1137 22.75 28.74 36.94
CA GLN A 1137 24.11 29.10 37.42
C GLN A 1137 24.61 30.42 36.83
N ALA A 1138 25.64 31.00 37.46
CA ALA A 1138 26.47 32.05 36.87
C ALA A 1138 27.80 31.49 36.34
N MET A 1139 28.59 32.35 35.70
CA MET A 1139 29.92 31.99 35.18
C MET A 1139 30.99 32.03 36.28
N LYS A 1140 32.09 31.30 36.08
CA LYS A 1140 33.21 31.24 37.04
C LYS A 1140 34.57 31.46 36.37
N ASN A 1141 35.36 32.40 36.90
CA ASN A 1141 36.77 32.60 36.53
C ASN A 1141 37.71 32.25 37.69
N ASN A 1142 38.51 31.21 37.53
CA ASN A 1142 39.62 30.82 38.41
C ASN A 1142 41.00 31.11 37.79
N GLY A 1143 41.05 31.45 36.50
CA GLY A 1143 42.28 31.67 35.75
C GLY A 1143 42.64 33.14 35.54
N THR A 1144 43.46 33.43 34.53
CA THR A 1144 43.90 34.80 34.19
C THR A 1144 43.14 35.33 32.99
N ILE A 1145 42.62 36.56 33.07
CA ILE A 1145 42.06 37.30 31.93
C ILE A 1145 42.89 38.57 31.71
N GLU A 1146 43.51 38.68 30.53
CA GLU A 1146 44.31 39.83 30.09
C GLU A 1146 43.52 40.75 29.16
N LEU A 1147 43.46 42.03 29.50
CA LEU A 1147 42.79 43.08 28.73
C LEU A 1147 43.81 44.12 28.23
N PRO A 1148 44.72 43.77 27.30
CA PRO A 1148 45.84 44.63 26.90
C PRO A 1148 45.45 45.90 26.13
N GLN A 1149 44.17 46.11 25.82
CA GLN A 1149 43.66 47.18 24.96
C GLN A 1149 42.41 47.84 25.57
N THR A 1150 42.06 49.06 25.15
CA THR A 1150 40.90 49.80 25.66
C THR A 1150 39.56 49.18 25.23
N ASP A 1151 38.49 49.45 26.00
CA ASP A 1151 37.10 49.08 25.70
C ASP A 1151 36.80 47.57 25.65
N SER A 1152 37.53 46.73 26.38
CA SER A 1152 37.28 45.28 26.48
C SER A 1152 36.58 44.89 27.79
N VAL A 1153 35.81 43.79 27.77
CA VAL A 1153 35.04 43.31 28.95
C VAL A 1153 35.56 41.94 29.36
N ALA A 1154 35.97 41.79 30.61
CA ALA A 1154 36.43 40.49 31.12
C ALA A 1154 35.29 39.47 31.19
N MET A 1155 34.21 39.82 31.89
CA MET A 1155 33.05 38.94 32.10
C MET A 1155 31.76 39.75 31.92
N SER A 1156 30.83 39.25 31.12
CA SER A 1156 29.49 39.82 30.92
C SER A 1156 28.42 38.75 31.17
N TYR A 1157 27.47 39.03 32.05
CA TYR A 1157 26.46 38.06 32.49
C TYR A 1157 25.06 38.67 32.39
N LYS A 1158 24.21 38.09 31.54
CA LYS A 1158 22.82 38.46 31.32
C LYS A 1158 21.91 37.28 31.68
N PRO A 1159 21.60 37.07 32.97
CA PRO A 1159 20.78 35.94 33.40
C PRO A 1159 19.34 36.05 32.91
N ASP A 1160 18.64 34.92 32.88
CA ASP A 1160 17.19 34.93 32.72
C ASP A 1160 16.53 35.49 33.99
N SER A 1161 15.38 36.15 33.83
CA SER A 1161 14.57 36.68 34.95
C SER A 1161 14.19 35.63 35.99
N THR A 1162 14.23 34.33 35.63
CA THR A 1162 13.89 33.19 36.49
C THR A 1162 15.07 32.64 37.31
N LEU A 1163 16.28 33.20 37.18
CA LEU A 1163 17.43 32.77 37.97
C LEU A 1163 17.15 32.92 39.48
N SER A 1164 17.46 31.89 40.27
CA SER A 1164 17.25 31.92 41.71
C SER A 1164 18.11 32.97 42.41
N SER A 1165 17.50 33.65 43.39
CA SER A 1165 18.19 34.58 44.28
C SER A 1165 19.32 33.87 45.04
N GLY A 1166 20.50 34.51 45.12
CA GLY A 1166 21.69 33.95 45.78
C GLY A 1166 22.71 33.29 44.84
N THR A 1167 22.46 33.23 43.53
CA THR A 1167 23.45 32.74 42.55
C THR A 1167 24.66 33.69 42.46
N VAL A 1168 25.88 33.16 42.57
CA VAL A 1168 27.12 33.96 42.65
C VAL A 1168 27.88 33.93 41.32
N LEU A 1169 28.13 35.11 40.73
CA LEU A 1169 29.13 35.31 39.68
C LEU A 1169 30.51 35.38 40.33
N GLU A 1170 31.38 34.39 40.07
CA GLU A 1170 32.64 34.21 40.80
C GLU A 1170 33.86 34.59 39.93
N ASN A 1171 34.69 35.50 40.44
CA ASN A 1171 36.06 35.70 39.97
C ASN A 1171 37.04 35.40 41.13
N ALA A 1172 37.65 34.23 41.10
CA ALA A 1172 38.72 33.78 41.99
C ALA A 1172 40.11 33.88 41.35
N GLY A 1173 40.21 34.42 40.13
CA GLY A 1173 41.45 34.55 39.35
C GLY A 1173 41.98 35.98 39.23
N ASN A 1174 42.97 36.19 38.35
CA ASN A 1174 43.64 37.48 38.15
C ASN A 1174 43.13 38.22 36.91
N TYR A 1175 42.96 39.54 37.04
CA TYR A 1175 42.84 40.47 35.91
C TYR A 1175 44.14 41.25 35.76
N SER A 1176 44.64 41.41 34.54
CA SER A 1176 45.83 42.23 34.26
C SER A 1176 45.71 43.01 32.96
#